data_AF-A0A3N1VU89-F1
#
_entry.id   AF-A0A3N1VU89-F1
#
_cell.length_a   1.000
_cell.length_b   1.000
_cell.length_c   1.000
_cell.angle_alpha   90.00
_cell.angle_beta   90.00
_cell.angle_gamma   90.00
#
_symmetry.space_group_name_H-M   'P 1'
#
loop_
_entity.id
_entity.type
_entity.pdbx_description
1 polymer ?
#
loop_
_entity_poly.entity_id
_entity_poly.type
_entity_poly.pdbx_seq_one_letter_code
_entity_poly.pdbx_strand_id
1 'polypeptide(L)'
;MKGNLVIKPVSLAIALSFIGSAGAVGNGTIVSGSGNISKNNNQTTVKQDTDKMIVNWNNMDVGKNERLTFNQKNQNSSVLNKINGIDPTVIQGALNANGKVFIVNQNGVLISKGATINVGSLVASSLDIKNDEFNNGNLHFTGNEDGKVINQGDINAANSVALIGAGQVENNGKINTKQGDVNLAAGKDITLSFPSLGRMNVRVNAGSLNALVKNGGIVVAKGGNIMLTAWATDQLTRGVINNTGVLEASNVNYQNDGSVLLISYGNTNSTIDVGGKIKSGVMGEIYVEGQNTNIGADLTAKNAGIKIISRKKDGYVNVDKSTFDGDVIIQSDNVLTTENGRNSTFSKEVRVNNVTRGNNYELADKSTNKNNIKAGHGSISEGFVDAVVNSKSKLIVTNYGGDINANNKSHNYGDLYLSTTDGDVNINGDMSGNNMYVDSRGGVNQSSGAKINMKEDVNLHSWKDISMGDDITAGRSLTLATEKNFIQKTGAKASAEDISLYGKNITLDGDVSSRNVTINLTGNLTQGKTSSINTDNLKLGGSGYTSYADYDLMAGHNNIKSISGNAGSLRLSNESDIELKSGARFSNDLVIKGDKNVKADKTSVGGVADIQAGGDFIVSNGLSVDGSLTVQANNIIESQDSHPAYGGDSISVEGDANLTAKNNLTLNSVQTGGYRNGNLTLNGKNVDVKFKNAKGDVIVNGVVQPKSGKPGGSGQHDGYNDWGWGNSGSGHSGGYNDPWGDGSDNIFAPPKRGGW
;
A
#
# COMPACT_ATOMS: atom_id res chain seq x y z
N MET A 1 1.40 48.24 -22.20
CA MET A 1 1.62 48.62 -20.79
C MET A 1 0.76 47.72 -19.92
N LYS A 2 1.34 46.62 -19.41
CA LYS A 2 0.68 45.64 -18.53
C LYS A 2 1.29 45.78 -17.15
N GLY A 3 0.53 46.29 -16.19
CA GLY A 3 0.96 46.39 -14.79
C GLY A 3 0.82 45.03 -14.11
N ASN A 4 1.93 44.40 -13.78
CA ASN A 4 1.98 43.21 -12.94
C ASN A 4 1.68 43.60 -11.48
N LEU A 5 0.48 43.30 -10.98
CA LEU A 5 0.25 43.20 -9.54
C LEU A 5 0.65 41.80 -9.07
N VAL A 6 1.87 41.68 -8.56
CA VAL A 6 2.34 40.53 -7.79
C VAL A 6 1.70 40.62 -6.40
N ILE A 7 0.66 39.83 -6.14
CA ILE A 7 0.07 39.70 -4.79
C ILE A 7 0.96 38.74 -4.00
N LYS A 8 1.90 39.28 -3.22
CA LYS A 8 2.62 38.53 -2.18
C LYS A 8 1.63 38.08 -1.10
N PRO A 9 1.77 36.89 -0.50
CA PRO A 9 1.02 36.53 0.69
C PRO A 9 1.51 37.41 1.83
N VAL A 10 0.83 38.52 2.07
CA VAL A 10 1.02 39.33 3.27
C VAL A 10 0.44 38.52 4.42
N SER A 11 1.32 37.96 5.25
CA SER A 11 1.00 37.55 6.61
C SER A 11 0.49 38.78 7.36
N LEU A 12 -0.83 38.99 7.33
CA LEU A 12 -1.47 40.08 8.05
C LEU A 12 -1.56 39.70 9.53
N ALA A 13 -0.44 39.83 10.24
CA ALA A 13 -0.41 39.86 11.68
C ALA A 13 -0.91 41.23 12.16
N ILE A 14 -2.23 41.44 12.19
CA ILE A 14 -2.80 42.48 13.04
C ILE A 14 -2.90 41.87 14.44
N ALA A 15 -1.81 42.00 15.20
CA ALA A 15 -1.87 41.82 16.65
C ALA A 15 -2.54 43.06 17.24
N LEU A 16 -3.88 43.06 17.32
CA LEU A 16 -4.60 43.92 18.25
C LEU A 16 -4.32 43.38 19.65
N SER A 17 -3.25 43.87 20.28
CA SER A 17 -3.04 43.72 21.70
C SER A 17 -4.18 44.41 22.44
N PHE A 18 -5.09 43.62 23.02
CA PHE A 18 -5.96 44.10 24.09
C PHE A 18 -5.06 44.53 25.27
N ILE A 19 -4.79 45.82 25.39
CA ILE A 19 -4.23 46.39 26.63
C ILE A 19 -5.41 46.69 27.54
N GLY A 20 -5.95 45.65 28.19
CA GLY A 20 -6.90 45.82 29.28
C GLY A 20 -6.13 46.05 30.58
N SER A 21 -6.39 47.14 31.28
CA SER A 21 -6.02 47.28 32.69
C SER A 21 -7.06 46.53 33.53
N ALA A 22 -6.64 45.49 34.27
CA ALA A 22 -7.53 44.78 35.18
C ALA A 22 -7.97 45.71 36.32
N GLY A 23 -9.29 45.78 36.57
CA GLY A 23 -9.84 46.33 37.80
C GLY A 23 -9.63 45.39 38.99
N ALA A 24 -10.00 45.85 40.18
CA ALA A 24 -10.11 44.96 41.34
C ALA A 24 -11.32 44.02 41.16
N VAL A 25 -11.24 42.80 41.69
CA VAL A 25 -12.37 41.84 41.67
C VAL A 25 -13.65 42.53 42.15
N GLY A 26 -14.69 42.54 41.32
CA GLY A 26 -15.97 43.20 41.60
C GLY A 26 -16.82 42.47 42.64
N ASN A 27 -18.01 42.99 42.91
CA ASN A 27 -18.98 42.30 43.75
C ASN A 27 -19.63 41.14 42.97
N GLY A 28 -19.76 39.98 43.62
CA GLY A 28 -20.43 38.80 43.07
C GLY A 28 -21.67 38.45 43.87
N THR A 29 -22.68 37.90 43.20
CA THR A 29 -23.92 37.42 43.80
C THR A 29 -24.09 35.94 43.50
N ILE A 30 -24.22 35.11 44.55
CA ILE A 30 -24.51 33.68 44.40
C ILE A 30 -25.98 33.54 44.01
N VAL A 31 -26.25 32.90 42.87
CA VAL A 31 -27.61 32.75 42.31
C VAL A 31 -28.09 31.29 42.25
N SER A 32 -27.19 30.34 42.49
CA SER A 32 -27.49 28.91 42.63
C SER A 32 -26.42 28.25 43.51
N GLY A 33 -26.80 27.27 44.33
CA GLY A 33 -25.92 26.65 45.32
C GLY A 33 -25.78 27.48 46.60
N SER A 34 -24.83 27.11 47.47
CA SER A 34 -24.55 27.85 48.70
C SER A 34 -23.05 28.05 48.94
N GLY A 35 -22.72 29.17 49.58
CA GLY A 35 -21.35 29.59 49.85
C GLY A 35 -21.27 31.03 50.34
N ASN A 36 -20.06 31.57 50.45
CA ASN A 36 -19.83 32.97 50.79
C ASN A 36 -18.66 33.57 49.99
N ILE A 37 -18.77 34.85 49.67
CA ILE A 37 -17.70 35.64 49.03
C ILE A 37 -17.16 36.60 50.07
N SER A 38 -15.85 36.60 50.29
CA SER A 38 -15.16 37.47 51.23
C SER A 38 -13.99 38.17 50.55
N LYS A 39 -13.85 39.47 50.77
CA LYS A 39 -12.77 40.28 50.20
C LYS A 39 -11.95 40.88 51.34
N ASN A 40 -10.64 40.66 51.32
CA ASN A 40 -9.68 41.18 52.27
C ASN A 40 -8.46 41.72 51.52
N ASN A 41 -8.35 43.05 51.45
CA ASN A 41 -7.32 43.76 50.66
C ASN A 41 -7.27 43.22 49.23
N ASN A 42 -6.11 42.71 48.81
CA ASN A 42 -5.85 42.17 47.48
C ASN A 42 -6.28 40.70 47.33
N GLN A 43 -6.99 40.12 48.30
CA GLN A 43 -7.45 38.74 48.24
C GLN A 43 -8.98 38.65 48.28
N THR A 44 -9.54 37.98 47.28
CA THR A 44 -10.95 37.57 47.28
C THR A 44 -11.01 36.05 47.46
N THR A 45 -11.78 35.59 48.43
CA THR A 45 -12.02 34.16 48.69
C THR A 45 -13.49 33.84 48.52
N VAL A 46 -13.78 32.91 47.62
CA VAL A 46 -15.11 32.36 47.34
C VAL A 46 -15.15 30.96 47.96
N LYS A 47 -15.84 30.82 49.09
CA LYS A 47 -16.10 29.52 49.70
C LYS A 47 -17.39 28.95 49.11
N GLN A 48 -17.33 27.74 48.59
CA GLN A 48 -18.47 27.01 48.01
C GLN A 48 -18.75 25.77 48.86
N ASP A 49 -19.98 25.66 49.35
CA ASP A 49 -20.42 24.56 50.22
C ASP A 49 -21.21 23.47 49.46
N THR A 50 -21.73 23.76 48.25
CA THR A 50 -22.44 22.81 47.38
C THR A 50 -21.55 22.22 46.28
N ASP A 51 -21.93 21.10 45.66
CA ASP A 51 -21.16 20.50 44.56
C ASP A 51 -21.18 21.35 43.28
N LYS A 52 -22.26 22.09 43.03
CA LYS A 52 -22.36 23.11 41.97
C LYS A 52 -22.76 24.45 42.58
N MET A 53 -22.17 25.53 42.09
CA MET A 53 -22.52 26.90 42.49
C MET A 53 -22.43 27.83 41.28
N ILE A 54 -23.36 28.77 41.16
CA ILE A 54 -23.34 29.80 40.12
C ILE A 54 -23.21 31.15 40.79
N VAL A 55 -22.23 31.94 40.33
CA VAL A 55 -21.98 33.30 40.78
C VAL A 55 -22.09 34.24 39.59
N ASN A 56 -22.96 35.23 39.70
CA ASN A 56 -23.04 36.34 38.77
C ASN A 56 -22.12 37.46 39.25
N TRP A 57 -21.26 37.96 38.37
CA TRP A 57 -20.31 39.03 38.65
C TRP A 57 -20.61 40.25 37.78
N ASN A 58 -20.48 41.43 38.36
CA ASN A 58 -20.43 42.67 37.57
C ASN A 58 -19.09 42.79 36.84
N ASN A 59 -18.01 42.41 37.53
CA ASN A 59 -16.66 42.28 36.99
C ASN A 59 -15.91 41.20 37.78
N MET A 60 -15.10 40.38 37.10
CA MET A 60 -14.30 39.30 37.69
C MET A 60 -12.81 39.44 37.33
N ASP A 61 -12.35 40.68 37.10
CA ASP A 61 -10.92 40.94 36.92
C ASP A 61 -10.10 40.53 38.13
N VAL A 62 -8.83 40.20 37.89
CA VAL A 62 -7.84 39.92 38.94
C VAL A 62 -6.60 40.76 38.65
N GLY A 63 -6.41 41.85 39.39
CA GLY A 63 -5.24 42.72 39.21
C GLY A 63 -3.90 42.01 39.45
N LYS A 64 -2.79 42.56 38.94
CA LYS A 64 -1.44 41.93 39.00
C LYS A 64 -0.99 41.46 40.39
N ASN A 65 -1.38 42.19 41.44
CA ASN A 65 -1.04 41.88 42.83
C ASN A 65 -2.22 41.31 43.61
N GLU A 66 -3.29 40.91 42.91
CA GLU A 66 -4.50 40.35 43.49
C GLU A 66 -4.54 38.83 43.37
N ARG A 67 -5.31 38.22 44.28
CA ARG A 67 -5.55 36.79 44.32
C ARG A 67 -7.03 36.49 44.48
N LEU A 68 -7.58 35.72 43.54
CA LEU A 68 -8.91 35.13 43.65
C LEU A 68 -8.80 33.64 43.96
N THR A 69 -9.41 33.19 45.05
CA THR A 69 -9.35 31.79 45.50
C THR A 69 -10.74 31.20 45.64
N PHE A 70 -11.00 30.09 44.96
CA PHE A 70 -12.20 29.28 45.11
C PHE A 70 -11.91 28.08 46.01
N ASN A 71 -12.48 28.10 47.22
CA ASN A 71 -12.44 26.98 48.16
C ASN A 71 -13.74 26.19 48.02
N GLN A 72 -13.72 25.17 47.17
CA GLN A 72 -14.88 24.35 46.83
C GLN A 72 -14.98 23.11 47.72
N LYS A 73 -16.19 22.58 47.89
CA LYS A 73 -16.48 21.40 48.73
C LYS A 73 -15.51 20.22 48.50
N ASN A 74 -15.18 19.91 47.24
CA ASN A 74 -14.18 18.90 46.88
C ASN A 74 -13.61 19.16 45.46
N GLN A 75 -12.66 18.34 45.02
CA GLN A 75 -12.00 18.49 43.71
C GLN A 75 -12.91 18.25 42.50
N ASN A 76 -14.06 17.59 42.70
CA ASN A 76 -15.06 17.36 41.66
C ASN A 76 -16.12 18.48 41.60
N SER A 77 -16.18 19.34 42.61
CA SER A 77 -17.11 20.47 42.65
C SER A 77 -16.83 21.47 41.54
N SER A 78 -17.89 22.12 41.06
CA SER A 78 -17.84 23.06 39.94
C SER A 78 -18.43 24.41 40.33
N VAL A 79 -17.75 25.50 39.96
CA VAL A 79 -18.26 26.87 40.08
C VAL A 79 -18.39 27.49 38.70
N LEU A 80 -19.58 28.03 38.40
CA LEU A 80 -19.84 28.83 37.21
C LEU A 80 -19.81 30.31 37.56
N ASN A 81 -18.84 31.03 37.01
CA ASN A 81 -18.74 32.48 37.10
C ASN A 81 -19.28 33.09 35.81
N LYS A 82 -20.45 33.71 35.88
CA LYS A 82 -21.04 34.46 34.76
C LYS A 82 -20.77 35.95 34.94
N ILE A 83 -20.15 36.57 33.95
CA ILE A 83 -19.86 38.01 33.96
C ILE A 83 -20.87 38.69 33.03
N ASN A 84 -21.72 39.55 33.60
CA ASN A 84 -22.77 40.28 32.87
C ASN A 84 -22.36 41.73 32.53
N GLY A 85 -21.09 42.08 32.76
CA GLY A 85 -20.52 43.38 32.41
C GLY A 85 -20.38 43.55 30.89
N ILE A 86 -19.99 44.76 30.47
CA ILE A 86 -19.72 45.08 29.04
C ILE A 86 -18.26 44.86 28.65
N ASP A 87 -17.37 44.73 29.64
CA ASP A 87 -15.93 44.59 29.44
C ASP A 87 -15.51 43.11 29.44
N PRO A 88 -14.43 42.75 28.72
CA PRO A 88 -13.83 41.43 28.82
C PRO A 88 -13.23 41.21 30.22
N THR A 89 -13.18 39.95 30.67
CA THR A 89 -12.55 39.59 31.95
C THR A 89 -11.03 39.59 31.79
N VAL A 90 -10.30 40.36 32.61
CA VAL A 90 -8.85 40.47 32.58
C VAL A 90 -8.22 39.89 33.86
N ILE A 91 -7.44 38.82 33.71
CA ILE A 91 -6.70 38.17 34.80
C ILE A 91 -5.21 38.50 34.63
N GLN A 92 -4.68 39.32 35.54
CA GLN A 92 -3.26 39.69 35.62
C GLN A 92 -2.55 39.09 36.84
N GLY A 93 -3.29 38.74 37.89
CA GLY A 93 -2.79 38.16 39.13
C GLY A 93 -2.96 36.63 39.22
N ALA A 94 -3.29 36.15 40.42
CA ALA A 94 -3.40 34.72 40.71
C ALA A 94 -4.87 34.25 40.87
N LEU A 95 -5.27 33.21 40.13
CA LEU A 95 -6.54 32.51 40.35
C LEU A 95 -6.25 31.09 40.83
N ASN A 96 -6.76 30.72 42.00
CA ASN A 96 -6.57 29.38 42.57
C ASN A 96 -7.92 28.70 42.85
N ALA A 97 -8.02 27.40 42.58
CA ALA A 97 -9.17 26.58 42.96
C ALA A 97 -8.76 25.12 43.18
N ASN A 98 -9.44 24.43 44.08
CA ASN A 98 -9.26 22.99 44.26
C ASN A 98 -10.11 22.14 43.29
N GLY A 99 -11.19 22.68 42.74
CA GLY A 99 -12.10 21.99 41.81
C GLY A 99 -12.18 22.64 40.42
N LYS A 100 -13.34 22.52 39.77
CA LYS A 100 -13.57 23.01 38.40
C LYS A 100 -14.07 24.44 38.41
N VAL A 101 -13.45 25.29 37.61
CA VAL A 101 -13.82 26.71 37.46
C VAL A 101 -14.26 26.97 36.03
N PHE A 102 -15.46 27.51 35.88
CA PHE A 102 -15.99 28.02 34.63
C PHE A 102 -16.00 29.54 34.69
N ILE A 103 -15.40 30.20 33.69
CA ILE A 103 -15.36 31.65 33.52
C ILE A 103 -16.06 31.95 32.20
N VAL A 104 -17.22 32.59 32.27
CA VAL A 104 -18.09 32.85 31.13
C VAL A 104 -18.31 34.35 31.01
N ASN A 105 -17.76 34.95 29.95
CA ASN A 105 -17.94 36.36 29.63
C ASN A 105 -18.03 36.52 28.10
N GLN A 106 -19.22 36.89 27.59
CA GLN A 106 -19.44 37.05 26.15
C GLN A 106 -18.55 38.10 25.48
N ASN A 107 -18.04 39.07 26.24
CA ASN A 107 -17.11 40.09 25.74
C ASN A 107 -15.67 39.58 25.62
N GLY A 108 -15.37 38.43 26.23
CA GLY A 108 -14.07 37.75 26.15
C GLY A 108 -13.36 37.58 27.49
N VAL A 109 -12.26 36.83 27.44
CA VAL A 109 -11.41 36.50 28.59
C VAL A 109 -9.94 36.66 28.18
N LEU A 110 -9.19 37.48 28.91
CA LEU A 110 -7.75 37.69 28.74
C LEU A 110 -7.00 37.27 30.00
N ILE A 111 -6.16 36.25 29.88
CA ILE A 111 -5.20 35.85 30.91
C ILE A 111 -3.86 36.49 30.51
N SER A 112 -3.46 37.53 31.21
CA SER A 112 -2.31 38.37 30.83
C SER A 112 -0.97 37.71 31.17
N LYS A 113 0.10 38.18 30.54
CA LYS A 113 1.47 37.78 30.86
C LYS A 113 1.78 38.00 32.34
N GLY A 114 2.25 36.95 33.02
CA GLY A 114 2.55 36.95 34.46
C GLY A 114 1.39 36.50 35.36
N ALA A 115 0.17 36.34 34.80
CA ALA A 115 -0.93 35.74 35.54
C ALA A 115 -0.71 34.23 35.73
N THR A 116 -1.20 33.70 36.86
CA THR A 116 -1.15 32.26 37.15
C THR A 116 -2.54 31.74 37.52
N ILE A 117 -2.97 30.68 36.84
CA ILE A 117 -4.21 29.97 37.14
C ILE A 117 -3.86 28.55 37.62
N ASN A 118 -4.21 28.20 38.86
CA ASN A 118 -4.02 26.87 39.42
C ASN A 118 -5.37 26.27 39.81
N VAL A 119 -5.87 25.28 39.07
CA VAL A 119 -7.24 24.77 39.25
C VAL A 119 -7.32 23.23 39.12
N GLY A 120 -8.45 22.64 39.52
CA GLY A 120 -8.75 21.25 39.18
C GLY A 120 -8.99 21.09 37.68
N SER A 121 -9.93 21.86 37.13
CA SER A 121 -10.17 22.03 35.69
C SER A 121 -10.54 23.48 35.38
N LEU A 122 -10.25 23.94 34.16
CA LEU A 122 -10.66 25.27 33.69
C LEU A 122 -11.56 25.16 32.46
N VAL A 123 -12.64 25.92 32.44
CA VAL A 123 -13.35 26.28 31.21
C VAL A 123 -13.44 27.79 31.14
N ALA A 124 -12.73 28.42 30.21
CA ALA A 124 -12.85 29.85 29.95
C ALA A 124 -13.54 30.04 28.61
N SER A 125 -14.67 30.74 28.60
CA SER A 125 -15.57 30.81 27.46
C SER A 125 -16.03 32.23 27.18
N SER A 126 -16.04 32.61 25.90
CA SER A 126 -16.78 33.77 25.41
C SER A 126 -18.17 33.43 24.86
N LEU A 127 -18.58 32.17 24.96
CA LEU A 127 -19.97 31.73 24.78
C LEU A 127 -20.65 31.62 26.14
N ASP A 128 -21.96 31.84 26.18
CA ASP A 128 -22.78 31.73 27.39
C ASP A 128 -23.38 30.33 27.57
N ILE A 129 -23.69 29.98 28.82
CA ILE A 129 -24.38 28.74 29.23
C ILE A 129 -25.57 29.10 30.11
N LYS A 130 -26.70 28.41 29.92
CA LYS A 130 -27.88 28.61 30.78
C LYS A 130 -27.63 28.00 32.17
N ASN A 131 -28.18 28.65 33.20
CA ASN A 131 -28.03 28.17 34.58
C ASN A 131 -28.56 26.74 34.75
N ASP A 132 -29.72 26.43 34.16
CA ASP A 132 -30.32 25.10 34.22
C ASP A 132 -29.47 24.04 33.50
N GLU A 133 -28.86 24.41 32.38
CA GLU A 133 -27.93 23.53 31.65
C GLU A 133 -26.71 23.17 32.51
N PHE A 134 -26.08 24.16 33.15
CA PHE A 134 -24.98 23.92 34.08
C PHE A 134 -25.40 23.08 35.29
N ASN A 135 -26.53 23.42 35.92
CA ASN A 135 -27.06 22.70 37.08
C ASN A 135 -27.36 21.23 36.74
N ASN A 136 -27.88 20.96 35.54
CA ASN A 136 -28.17 19.61 35.05
C ASN A 136 -26.92 18.88 34.52
N GLY A 137 -25.80 19.59 34.32
CA GLY A 137 -24.56 19.02 33.80
C GLY A 137 -24.50 18.93 32.27
N ASN A 138 -25.47 19.53 31.59
CA ASN A 138 -25.51 19.69 30.14
C ASN A 138 -24.66 20.89 29.77
N LEU A 139 -23.36 20.69 29.54
CA LEU A 139 -22.42 21.80 29.30
C LEU A 139 -22.49 22.27 27.84
N HIS A 140 -23.56 22.99 27.52
CA HIS A 140 -23.85 23.53 26.20
C HIS A 140 -23.68 25.04 26.21
N PHE A 141 -22.86 25.54 25.29
CA PHE A 141 -22.45 26.94 25.23
C PHE A 141 -22.84 27.55 23.89
N THR A 142 -23.47 28.73 23.93
CA THR A 142 -23.94 29.47 22.75
C THR A 142 -23.65 30.97 22.89
N GLY A 143 -23.40 31.67 21.80
CA GLY A 143 -23.09 33.10 21.87
C GLY A 143 -22.90 33.77 20.51
N ASN A 144 -22.77 35.10 20.54
CA ASN A 144 -22.57 35.94 19.35
C ASN A 144 -21.08 36.05 18.98
N GLU A 145 -20.79 36.38 17.72
CA GLU A 145 -19.60 35.90 17.00
C GLU A 145 -18.24 36.60 17.30
N ASP A 146 -18.16 37.55 18.24
CA ASP A 146 -16.97 38.41 18.39
C ASP A 146 -16.10 38.15 19.64
N GLY A 147 -16.61 37.38 20.61
CA GLY A 147 -15.90 37.12 21.86
C GLY A 147 -14.59 36.34 21.65
N LYS A 148 -13.54 36.73 22.38
CA LYS A 148 -12.19 36.13 22.30
C LYS A 148 -11.73 35.56 23.62
N VAL A 149 -11.01 34.44 23.57
CA VAL A 149 -10.32 33.87 24.74
C VAL A 149 -8.83 33.81 24.46
N ILE A 150 -8.04 34.58 25.21
CA ILE A 150 -6.61 34.76 24.99
C ILE A 150 -5.84 34.40 26.27
N ASN A 151 -4.92 33.43 26.17
CA ASN A 151 -3.97 33.11 27.22
C ASN A 151 -2.56 33.60 26.87
N GLN A 152 -2.00 34.45 27.72
CA GLN A 152 -0.61 34.89 27.72
C GLN A 152 0.12 34.54 29.04
N GLY A 153 -0.61 33.96 30.01
CA GLY A 153 -0.10 33.58 31.32
C GLY A 153 0.13 32.07 31.46
N ASP A 154 0.21 31.61 32.71
CA ASP A 154 0.45 30.20 33.05
C ASP A 154 -0.82 29.55 33.61
N ILE A 155 -1.40 28.59 32.87
CA ILE A 155 -2.54 27.78 33.29
C ILE A 155 -2.05 26.40 33.70
N ASN A 156 -2.21 26.06 34.97
CA ASN A 156 -1.90 24.76 35.55
C ASN A 156 -3.19 24.10 36.05
N ALA A 157 -3.62 23.04 35.39
CA ALA A 157 -4.78 22.25 35.80
C ALA A 157 -4.36 20.84 36.24
N ALA A 158 -5.05 20.29 37.24
CA ALA A 158 -4.90 18.88 37.60
C ALA A 158 -5.45 17.97 36.49
N ASN A 159 -6.64 18.30 36.00
CA ASN A 159 -7.38 17.58 34.97
C ASN A 159 -7.39 18.39 33.67
N SER A 160 -8.54 18.79 33.15
CA SER A 160 -8.69 19.34 31.78
C SER A 160 -8.79 20.87 31.72
N VAL A 161 -8.42 21.43 30.57
CA VAL A 161 -8.59 22.86 30.22
C VAL A 161 -9.37 22.97 28.91
N ALA A 162 -10.42 23.81 28.88
CA ALA A 162 -11.04 24.27 27.65
C ALA A 162 -11.00 25.80 27.55
N LEU A 163 -10.47 26.30 26.44
CA LEU A 163 -10.62 27.69 26.03
C LEU A 163 -11.58 27.73 24.84
N ILE A 164 -12.67 28.47 24.98
CA ILE A 164 -13.80 28.45 24.05
C ILE A 164 -14.11 29.87 23.59
N GLY A 165 -13.86 30.16 22.32
CA GLY A 165 -14.09 31.47 21.73
C GLY A 165 -15.23 31.42 20.72
N ALA A 166 -16.07 32.44 20.70
CA ALA A 166 -17.06 32.61 19.66
C ALA A 166 -16.37 32.91 18.32
N GLY A 167 -15.40 33.82 18.32
CA GLY A 167 -14.59 34.17 17.14
C GLY A 167 -13.16 33.63 17.21
N GLN A 168 -12.48 33.80 18.35
CA GLN A 168 -11.03 33.54 18.43
C GLN A 168 -10.60 32.90 19.75
N VAL A 169 -9.72 31.90 19.66
CA VAL A 169 -8.95 31.36 20.79
C VAL A 169 -7.46 31.49 20.50
N GLU A 170 -6.70 32.00 21.45
CA GLU A 170 -5.25 32.18 21.29
C GLU A 170 -4.49 31.77 22.55
N ASN A 171 -3.46 30.94 22.39
CA ASN A 171 -2.49 30.62 23.43
C ASN A 171 -1.09 31.09 23.04
N ASN A 172 -0.59 32.09 23.75
CA ASN A 172 0.79 32.58 23.72
C ASN A 172 1.53 32.32 25.04
N GLY A 173 0.82 31.83 26.06
CA GLY A 173 1.35 31.44 27.35
C GLY A 173 1.61 29.94 27.46
N LYS A 174 1.47 29.40 28.67
CA LYS A 174 1.61 27.99 28.95
C LYS A 174 0.29 27.40 29.45
N ILE A 175 -0.07 26.23 28.92
CA ILE A 175 -1.16 25.40 29.43
C ILE A 175 -0.56 24.04 29.78
N ASN A 176 -0.73 23.62 31.02
CA ASN A 176 -0.23 22.35 31.52
C ASN A 176 -1.32 21.59 32.28
N THR A 177 -1.64 20.39 31.80
CA THR A 177 -2.53 19.44 32.49
C THR A 177 -1.74 18.22 32.97
N LYS A 178 -2.08 17.70 34.17
CA LYS A 178 -1.41 16.51 34.72
C LYS A 178 -2.02 15.19 34.25
N GLN A 179 -3.36 15.14 34.13
CA GLN A 179 -4.12 13.91 33.85
C GLN A 179 -5.37 14.15 32.96
N GLY A 180 -5.42 15.25 32.21
CA GLY A 180 -6.60 15.62 31.43
C GLY A 180 -6.28 16.26 30.08
N ASP A 181 -7.33 16.53 29.32
CA ASP A 181 -7.25 17.03 27.95
C ASP A 181 -7.10 18.56 27.90
N VAL A 182 -6.51 19.08 26.84
CA VAL A 182 -6.53 20.51 26.52
C VAL A 182 -7.30 20.72 25.22
N ASN A 183 -8.34 21.56 25.27
CA ASN A 183 -9.19 21.87 24.13
C ASN A 183 -9.18 23.37 23.85
N LEU A 184 -8.81 23.76 22.64
CA LEU A 184 -8.92 25.13 22.14
C LEU A 184 -9.94 25.13 21.00
N ALA A 185 -11.11 25.72 21.24
CA ALA A 185 -12.25 25.58 20.34
C ALA A 185 -12.84 26.94 19.94
N ALA A 186 -13.00 27.16 18.64
CA ALA A 186 -13.68 28.35 18.09
C ALA A 186 -14.94 27.96 17.31
N GLY A 187 -16.08 28.56 17.67
CA GLY A 187 -17.40 28.33 17.08
C GLY A 187 -18.51 28.99 17.89
N LYS A 188 -19.74 29.05 17.40
CA LYS A 188 -20.85 29.75 18.07
C LYS A 188 -21.80 28.86 18.87
N ASP A 189 -21.70 27.55 18.70
CA ASP A 189 -22.43 26.53 19.45
C ASP A 189 -21.48 25.37 19.74
N ILE A 190 -21.19 25.13 21.02
CA ILE A 190 -20.22 24.15 21.49
C ILE A 190 -20.80 23.37 22.67
N THR A 191 -20.66 22.04 22.64
CA THR A 191 -20.97 21.15 23.77
C THR A 191 -19.70 20.55 24.34
N LEU A 192 -19.58 20.57 25.67
CA LEU A 192 -18.56 19.86 26.42
C LEU A 192 -19.16 18.66 27.14
N SER A 193 -18.36 17.61 27.34
CA SER A 193 -18.73 16.53 28.26
C SER A 193 -17.51 16.02 29.03
N PHE A 194 -17.76 15.55 30.25
CA PHE A 194 -16.77 14.95 31.14
C PHE A 194 -17.11 13.46 31.36
N PRO A 195 -16.78 12.58 30.41
CA PRO A 195 -17.26 11.20 30.42
C PRO A 195 -16.77 10.38 31.63
N SER A 196 -15.51 10.54 32.06
CA SER A 196 -14.96 10.06 33.35
C SER A 196 -13.47 10.43 33.46
N LEU A 197 -12.86 10.19 34.63
CA LEU A 197 -11.39 10.20 34.84
C LEU A 197 -10.66 11.47 34.38
N GLY A 198 -11.27 12.64 34.59
CA GLY A 198 -10.63 13.92 34.27
C GLY A 198 -10.56 14.26 32.77
N ARG A 199 -11.08 13.40 31.88
CA ARG A 199 -11.18 13.60 30.43
C ARG A 199 -12.27 14.63 30.05
N MET A 200 -12.10 15.27 28.90
CA MET A 200 -13.00 16.27 28.36
C MET A 200 -13.13 16.14 26.84
N ASN A 201 -14.35 15.91 26.37
CA ASN A 201 -14.67 15.93 24.94
C ASN A 201 -15.29 17.27 24.56
N VAL A 202 -14.94 17.76 23.37
CA VAL A 202 -15.51 18.97 22.78
C VAL A 202 -16.16 18.64 21.45
N ARG A 203 -17.39 19.11 21.28
CA ARG A 203 -18.11 19.06 20.02
C ARG A 203 -18.49 20.48 19.64
N VAL A 204 -18.02 20.96 18.50
CA VAL A 204 -18.55 22.18 17.89
C VAL A 204 -19.80 21.76 17.11
N ASN A 205 -20.95 22.36 17.41
CA ASN A 205 -22.23 22.06 16.76
C ASN A 205 -22.56 23.06 15.64
N ALA A 206 -22.06 24.30 15.76
CA ALA A 206 -22.17 25.32 14.72
C ALA A 206 -20.94 26.24 14.71
N GLY A 207 -20.47 26.57 13.51
CA GLY A 207 -19.33 27.47 13.32
C GLY A 207 -19.65 28.95 13.52
N SER A 208 -18.63 29.81 13.46
CA SER A 208 -18.77 31.28 13.45
C SER A 208 -18.23 31.89 12.15
N LEU A 209 -18.47 33.18 11.89
CA LEU A 209 -18.05 33.83 10.65
C LEU A 209 -16.53 33.82 10.43
N ASN A 210 -15.70 33.87 11.47
CA ASN A 210 -14.24 33.80 11.35
C ASN A 210 -13.62 33.04 12.52
N ALA A 211 -13.91 31.74 12.61
CA ALA A 211 -13.34 30.89 13.65
C ALA A 211 -11.82 30.75 13.51
N LEU A 212 -11.09 31.19 14.53
CA LEU A 212 -9.63 31.18 14.56
C LEU A 212 -9.11 30.56 15.86
N VAL A 213 -8.25 29.55 15.74
CA VAL A 213 -7.48 29.01 16.86
C VAL A 213 -5.99 29.19 16.60
N LYS A 214 -5.28 29.81 17.54
CA LYS A 214 -3.83 30.04 17.49
C LYS A 214 -3.13 29.44 18.69
N ASN A 215 -2.02 28.75 18.43
CA ASN A 215 -1.06 28.37 19.46
C ASN A 215 0.36 28.79 19.06
N GLY A 216 0.85 29.85 19.68
CA GLY A 216 2.27 30.25 19.66
C GLY A 216 3.02 29.89 20.94
N GLY A 217 2.28 29.51 21.99
CA GLY A 217 2.82 29.14 23.30
C GLY A 217 3.10 27.64 23.46
N ILE A 218 3.00 27.17 24.70
CA ILE A 218 3.26 25.78 25.07
C ILE A 218 1.96 25.16 25.59
N VAL A 219 1.58 24.02 25.02
CA VAL A 219 0.48 23.18 25.53
C VAL A 219 1.03 21.79 25.82
N VAL A 220 0.92 21.37 27.09
CA VAL A 220 1.34 20.04 27.54
C VAL A 220 0.15 19.35 28.20
N ALA A 221 -0.25 18.21 27.65
CA ALA A 221 -1.28 17.34 28.20
C ALA A 221 -0.73 15.94 28.49
N LYS A 222 -0.12 15.77 29.66
CA LYS A 222 0.57 14.50 29.98
C LYS A 222 -0.43 13.36 30.10
N GLY A 223 -0.41 12.45 29.14
CA GLY A 223 -1.35 11.33 29.06
C GLY A 223 -2.81 11.72 28.76
N GLY A 224 -3.02 12.94 28.26
CA GLY A 224 -4.31 13.44 27.79
C GLY A 224 -4.20 13.96 26.35
N ASN A 225 -5.32 14.14 25.68
CA ASN A 225 -5.37 14.63 24.31
C ASN A 225 -5.24 16.15 24.25
N ILE A 226 -4.68 16.64 23.14
CA ILE A 226 -4.74 18.05 22.78
C ILE A 226 -5.59 18.19 21.53
N MET A 227 -6.64 19.01 21.58
CA MET A 227 -7.50 19.30 20.42
C MET A 227 -7.55 20.80 20.15
N LEU A 228 -7.15 21.20 18.93
CA LEU A 228 -7.40 22.52 18.38
C LEU A 228 -8.48 22.38 17.32
N THR A 229 -9.62 23.07 17.48
CA THR A 229 -10.72 22.99 16.53
C THR A 229 -11.34 24.34 16.22
N ALA A 230 -11.60 24.60 14.94
CA ALA A 230 -12.25 25.81 14.46
C ALA A 230 -13.32 25.42 13.44
N TRP A 231 -14.55 25.90 13.58
CA TRP A 231 -15.61 25.70 12.59
C TRP A 231 -16.11 27.04 12.04
N ALA A 232 -16.06 27.25 10.72
CA ALA A 232 -16.68 28.39 10.03
C ALA A 232 -17.99 28.04 9.25
N THR A 233 -18.97 28.94 9.22
CA THR A 233 -20.36 28.69 8.75
C THR A 233 -20.62 28.80 7.26
N ASP A 234 -20.10 29.81 6.56
CA ASP A 234 -20.57 30.22 5.22
C ASP A 234 -19.50 30.15 4.14
N GLN A 235 -19.82 30.11 2.85
CA GLN A 235 -18.85 29.93 1.75
C GLN A 235 -17.72 31.01 1.68
N LEU A 236 -17.92 32.20 2.25
CA LEU A 236 -16.94 33.30 2.28
C LEU A 236 -16.09 33.34 3.57
N THR A 237 -16.39 32.47 4.52
CA THR A 237 -15.77 32.45 5.86
C THR A 237 -14.56 31.53 5.91
N ARG A 238 -13.71 31.64 6.93
CA ARG A 238 -12.52 30.79 7.05
C ARG A 238 -12.40 30.23 8.46
N GLY A 239 -12.37 28.90 8.57
CA GLY A 239 -11.83 28.23 9.74
C GLY A 239 -10.31 28.21 9.62
N VAL A 240 -9.61 28.77 10.59
CA VAL A 240 -8.14 28.82 10.59
C VAL A 240 -7.60 28.26 11.88
N ILE A 241 -6.71 27.28 11.76
CA ILE A 241 -5.87 26.81 12.87
C ILE A 241 -4.43 27.16 12.52
N ASN A 242 -3.74 27.84 13.43
CA ASN A 242 -2.34 28.17 13.28
C ASN A 242 -1.55 27.72 14.52
N ASN A 243 -0.73 26.70 14.34
CA ASN A 243 0.22 26.27 15.36
C ASN A 243 1.64 26.65 14.96
N THR A 244 2.33 27.41 15.80
CA THR A 244 3.78 27.70 15.69
C THR A 244 4.53 27.33 16.96
N GLY A 245 3.81 27.07 18.05
CA GLY A 245 4.35 26.70 19.35
C GLY A 245 4.55 25.20 19.56
N VAL A 246 4.44 24.77 20.81
CA VAL A 246 4.63 23.37 21.24
C VAL A 246 3.29 22.74 21.63
N LEU A 247 3.01 21.56 21.09
CA LEU A 247 1.93 20.66 21.52
C LEU A 247 2.53 19.31 21.93
N GLU A 248 2.46 18.97 23.22
CA GLU A 248 3.00 17.70 23.75
C GLU A 248 1.93 16.91 24.52
N ALA A 249 1.48 15.80 23.94
CA ALA A 249 0.48 14.89 24.51
C ALA A 249 1.08 13.56 25.01
N SER A 250 2.40 13.43 25.05
CA SER A 250 3.07 12.18 25.42
C SER A 250 3.11 11.91 26.93
N ASN A 251 3.10 10.64 27.33
CA ASN A 251 3.33 10.17 28.69
C ASN A 251 4.64 9.38 28.79
N VAL A 252 5.17 9.20 30.01
CA VAL A 252 6.33 8.32 30.29
C VAL A 252 5.87 6.87 30.48
N ASN A 253 4.60 6.65 30.83
CA ASN A 253 3.99 5.34 31.02
C ASN A 253 3.14 4.97 29.80
N TYR A 254 3.59 3.98 29.01
CA TYR A 254 3.06 3.53 27.71
C TYR A 254 1.57 3.11 27.65
N GLN A 255 0.80 3.19 28.73
CA GLN A 255 -0.59 2.70 28.79
C GLN A 255 -1.66 3.78 28.57
N ASN A 256 -1.30 5.07 28.63
CA ASN A 256 -2.22 6.19 28.43
C ASN A 256 -1.54 7.28 27.58
N ASP A 257 -1.41 7.02 26.29
CA ASP A 257 -0.78 7.95 25.35
C ASP A 257 -1.82 8.90 24.78
N GLY A 258 -1.55 10.20 24.89
CA GLY A 258 -2.41 11.25 24.37
C GLY A 258 -2.14 11.53 22.90
N SER A 259 -3.20 11.85 22.16
CA SER A 259 -3.16 12.27 20.76
C SER A 259 -3.18 13.79 20.61
N VAL A 260 -2.66 14.29 19.49
CA VAL A 260 -2.80 15.69 19.09
C VAL A 260 -3.69 15.77 17.85
N LEU A 261 -4.81 16.48 17.97
CA LEU A 261 -5.83 16.62 16.93
C LEU A 261 -5.97 18.10 16.53
N LEU A 262 -5.73 18.42 15.27
CA LEU A 262 -5.97 19.74 14.68
C LEU A 262 -7.06 19.58 13.63
N ILE A 263 -8.27 20.06 13.91
CA ILE A 263 -9.43 19.84 13.05
C ILE A 263 -10.13 21.14 12.71
N SER A 264 -10.02 21.56 11.46
CA SER A 264 -10.73 22.71 10.93
C SER A 264 -11.95 22.25 10.16
N TYR A 265 -13.13 22.50 10.73
CA TYR A 265 -14.41 22.33 10.06
C TYR A 265 -14.78 23.62 9.31
N GLY A 266 -15.55 23.49 8.23
CA GLY A 266 -16.02 24.63 7.45
C GLY A 266 -15.86 24.45 5.95
N ASN A 267 -16.14 25.53 5.22
CA ASN A 267 -16.17 25.56 3.76
C ASN A 267 -14.76 25.48 3.12
N THR A 268 -14.73 25.45 1.80
CA THR A 268 -13.58 25.32 0.88
C THR A 268 -12.39 26.28 1.09
N ASN A 269 -12.55 27.35 1.88
CA ASN A 269 -11.52 28.34 2.19
C ASN A 269 -10.83 28.13 3.56
N SER A 270 -11.23 27.12 4.32
CA SER A 270 -10.63 26.79 5.61
C SER A 270 -9.22 26.23 5.43
N THR A 271 -8.29 26.63 6.29
CA THR A 271 -6.87 26.31 6.19
C THR A 271 -6.29 25.96 7.54
N ILE A 272 -5.45 24.93 7.61
CA ILE A 272 -4.63 24.65 8.79
C ILE A 272 -3.18 24.96 8.45
N ASP A 273 -2.54 25.80 9.26
CA ASP A 273 -1.10 26.07 9.21
C ASP A 273 -0.43 25.37 10.41
N VAL A 274 0.39 24.36 10.14
CA VAL A 274 1.03 23.52 11.17
C VAL A 274 2.55 23.69 11.14
N GLY A 275 3.11 24.40 12.11
CA GLY A 275 4.54 24.53 12.37
C GLY A 275 4.90 24.19 13.82
N GLY A 276 6.11 24.51 14.25
CA GLY A 276 6.54 24.35 15.65
C GLY A 276 6.88 22.90 16.03
N LYS A 277 6.61 22.50 17.27
CA LYS A 277 6.90 21.13 17.76
C LYS A 277 5.63 20.42 18.16
N ILE A 278 5.36 19.27 17.55
CA ILE A 278 4.21 18.42 17.89
C ILE A 278 4.73 17.04 18.27
N LYS A 279 4.37 16.61 19.47
CA LYS A 279 4.74 15.30 19.98
C LYS A 279 3.52 14.64 20.61
N SER A 280 3.26 13.41 20.18
CA SER A 280 2.20 12.56 20.71
C SER A 280 2.81 11.29 21.31
N GLY A 281 2.09 10.59 22.18
CA GLY A 281 2.57 9.32 22.77
C GLY A 281 2.69 8.21 21.72
N VAL A 282 3.41 7.12 22.01
CA VAL A 282 3.72 6.07 21.01
C VAL A 282 2.45 5.42 20.43
N MET A 283 1.42 5.23 21.25
CA MET A 283 0.11 4.71 20.85
C MET A 283 -0.91 5.81 20.50
N GLY A 284 -0.53 7.08 20.65
CA GLY A 284 -1.33 8.22 20.21
C GLY A 284 -1.12 8.50 18.72
N GLU A 285 -1.86 9.45 18.17
CA GLU A 285 -1.74 9.89 16.77
C GLU A 285 -1.47 11.41 16.72
N ILE A 286 -0.80 11.88 15.67
CA ILE A 286 -0.87 13.28 15.25
C ILE A 286 -1.84 13.34 14.07
N TYR A 287 -3.02 13.91 14.30
CA TYR A 287 -4.11 13.95 13.33
C TYR A 287 -4.42 15.38 12.91
N VAL A 288 -4.22 15.69 11.62
CA VAL A 288 -4.49 17.00 11.03
C VAL A 288 -5.57 16.83 9.97
N GLU A 289 -6.71 17.49 10.13
CA GLU A 289 -7.82 17.41 9.18
C GLU A 289 -8.35 18.80 8.85
N GLY A 290 -8.25 19.18 7.57
CA GLY A 290 -8.77 20.44 7.06
C GLY A 290 -9.20 20.36 5.59
N GLN A 291 -9.54 21.51 5.02
CA GLN A 291 -9.87 21.63 3.59
C GLN A 291 -8.61 21.85 2.74
N ASN A 292 -7.66 22.64 3.26
CA ASN A 292 -6.28 22.67 2.79
C ASN A 292 -5.35 22.75 4.01
N THR A 293 -4.15 22.20 3.89
CA THR A 293 -3.16 22.20 4.97
C THR A 293 -1.82 22.75 4.48
N ASN A 294 -1.25 23.71 5.21
CA ASN A 294 0.14 24.11 5.04
C ASN A 294 0.94 23.54 6.22
N ILE A 295 1.97 22.77 5.90
CA ILE A 295 2.99 22.36 6.87
C ILE A 295 4.08 23.43 6.81
N GLY A 296 4.21 24.19 7.89
CA GLY A 296 5.13 25.32 7.99
C GLY A 296 6.57 24.89 8.26
N ALA A 297 7.49 25.82 8.02
CA ALA A 297 8.91 25.61 8.28
C ALA A 297 9.16 25.24 9.75
N ASP A 298 10.16 24.38 9.96
CA ASP A 298 10.65 23.92 11.26
C ASP A 298 9.63 23.08 12.06
N LEU A 299 8.56 22.57 11.41
CA LEU A 299 7.72 21.56 12.05
C LEU A 299 8.59 20.36 12.44
N THR A 300 8.53 19.96 13.70
CA THR A 300 8.99 18.66 14.17
C THR A 300 7.80 17.87 14.68
N ALA A 301 7.36 16.86 13.93
CA ALA A 301 6.28 15.95 14.31
C ALA A 301 6.89 14.62 14.75
N LYS A 302 6.66 14.20 16.01
CA LYS A 302 7.17 12.95 16.56
C LYS A 302 6.03 12.08 17.07
N ASN A 303 5.78 10.97 16.38
CA ASN A 303 4.78 9.97 16.74
C ASN A 303 4.95 8.72 15.86
N ALA A 304 4.42 7.56 16.27
CA ALA A 304 4.44 6.39 15.40
C ALA A 304 3.61 6.55 14.12
N GLY A 305 2.46 7.22 14.17
CA GLY A 305 1.57 7.53 13.06
C GLY A 305 1.17 9.01 12.96
N ILE A 306 1.54 9.64 11.85
CA ILE A 306 1.22 11.02 11.52
C ILE A 306 0.25 11.01 10.34
N LYS A 307 -0.95 11.57 10.53
CA LYS A 307 -1.99 11.59 9.51
C LYS A 307 -2.43 13.00 9.17
N ILE A 308 -2.37 13.33 7.88
CA ILE A 308 -2.72 14.65 7.36
C ILE A 308 -3.79 14.46 6.28
N ILE A 309 -4.95 15.06 6.46
CA ILE A 309 -6.12 14.90 5.59
C ILE A 309 -6.57 16.26 5.08
N SER A 310 -6.65 16.37 3.76
CA SER A 310 -7.27 17.47 3.03
C SER A 310 -8.52 16.94 2.33
N ARG A 311 -9.71 17.24 2.86
CA ARG A 311 -10.98 16.66 2.33
C ARG A 311 -11.54 17.36 1.10
N LYS A 312 -11.09 18.58 0.81
CA LYS A 312 -11.61 19.36 -0.30
C LYS A 312 -11.28 18.66 -1.61
N LYS A 313 -12.25 18.61 -2.53
CA LYS A 313 -11.97 18.31 -3.94
C LYS A 313 -10.94 19.31 -4.47
N ASP A 314 -9.89 18.81 -5.11
CA ASP A 314 -8.74 19.59 -5.56
C ASP A 314 -8.03 20.34 -4.40
N GLY A 315 -8.22 19.86 -3.15
CA GLY A 315 -7.54 20.37 -1.97
C GLY A 315 -6.07 19.97 -1.96
N TYR A 316 -5.29 20.62 -1.09
CA TYR A 316 -3.86 20.39 -1.01
C TYR A 316 -3.31 20.24 0.41
N VAL A 317 -2.18 19.54 0.48
CA VAL A 317 -1.21 19.59 1.56
C VAL A 317 0.08 20.19 0.99
N ASN A 318 0.48 21.37 1.45
CA ASN A 318 1.67 22.07 0.98
C ASN A 318 2.75 22.06 2.06
N VAL A 319 3.87 21.40 1.76
CA VAL A 319 4.93 21.10 2.74
C VAL A 319 6.12 22.02 2.58
N ASP A 320 6.45 22.74 3.65
CA ASP A 320 7.72 23.45 3.82
C ASP A 320 8.72 22.60 4.62
N LYS A 321 9.96 23.06 4.78
CA LYS A 321 11.04 22.30 5.43
C LYS A 321 10.63 21.81 6.82
N SER A 322 10.42 20.50 6.94
CA SER A 322 9.87 19.86 8.14
C SER A 322 10.54 18.52 8.46
N THR A 323 10.43 18.08 9.71
CA THR A 323 10.90 16.77 10.17
C THR A 323 9.73 15.93 10.66
N PHE A 324 9.54 14.77 10.02
CA PHE A 324 8.57 13.75 10.38
C PHE A 324 9.31 12.54 10.93
N ASP A 325 9.16 12.30 12.23
CA ASP A 325 9.72 11.14 12.92
C ASP A 325 8.59 10.15 13.23
N GLY A 326 8.30 9.27 12.26
CA GLY A 326 7.10 8.43 12.25
C GLY A 326 6.68 7.97 10.86
N ASP A 327 5.68 7.08 10.81
CA ASP A 327 4.98 6.73 9.57
C ASP A 327 4.04 7.88 9.20
N VAL A 328 4.06 8.31 7.93
CA VAL A 328 3.29 9.47 7.47
C VAL A 328 2.23 9.02 6.46
N ILE A 329 0.97 9.37 6.73
CA ILE A 329 -0.15 9.15 5.81
C ILE A 329 -0.72 10.51 5.41
N ILE A 330 -0.66 10.83 4.12
CA ILE A 330 -1.27 12.02 3.54
C ILE A 330 -2.45 11.60 2.68
N GLN A 331 -3.64 12.11 3.00
CA GLN A 331 -4.85 11.95 2.20
C GLN A 331 -5.18 13.30 1.56
N SER A 332 -4.82 13.47 0.29
CA SER A 332 -5.06 14.71 -0.45
C SER A 332 -4.99 14.45 -1.95
N ASP A 333 -5.73 15.26 -2.72
CA ASP A 333 -5.59 15.29 -4.18
C ASP A 333 -4.25 15.90 -4.60
N ASN A 334 -3.71 16.85 -3.83
CA ASN A 334 -2.47 17.55 -4.18
C ASN A 334 -1.50 17.57 -3.00
N VAL A 335 -0.38 16.85 -3.12
CA VAL A 335 0.73 16.89 -2.17
C VAL A 335 1.88 17.70 -2.75
N LEU A 336 1.99 18.94 -2.27
CA LEU A 336 2.84 19.97 -2.83
C LEU A 336 3.99 20.30 -1.89
N THR A 337 5.03 20.94 -2.42
CA THR A 337 6.16 21.45 -1.62
C THR A 337 6.49 22.88 -1.96
N THR A 338 7.03 23.59 -0.97
CA THR A 338 7.78 24.82 -1.20
C THR A 338 9.19 24.48 -1.68
N GLU A 339 9.95 25.47 -2.14
CA GLU A 339 11.36 25.29 -2.52
C GLU A 339 12.20 24.72 -1.37
N ASN A 340 11.99 25.21 -0.15
CA ASN A 340 12.66 24.72 1.05
C ASN A 340 12.14 23.34 1.50
N GLY A 341 10.89 23.00 1.18
CA GLY A 341 10.24 21.72 1.49
C GLY A 341 10.97 20.49 0.94
N ARG A 342 11.78 20.66 -0.11
CA ARG A 342 12.70 19.63 -0.63
C ARG A 342 13.68 19.06 0.40
N ASN A 343 13.97 19.85 1.44
CA ASN A 343 14.89 19.48 2.52
C ASN A 343 14.15 18.92 3.74
N SER A 344 12.90 18.48 3.59
CA SER A 344 12.17 17.80 4.65
C SER A 344 12.74 16.40 4.87
N THR A 345 12.63 15.92 6.11
CA THR A 345 13.18 14.60 6.50
C THR A 345 12.07 13.68 6.99
N PHE A 346 12.07 12.44 6.53
CA PHE A 346 11.15 11.38 6.93
C PHE A 346 11.93 10.22 7.54
N SER A 347 11.56 9.73 8.73
CA SER A 347 12.30 8.63 9.37
C SER A 347 11.77 7.23 9.01
N LYS A 348 10.55 7.14 8.44
CA LYS A 348 9.89 5.88 8.06
C LYS A 348 9.10 5.99 6.75
N GLU A 349 8.07 5.17 6.55
CA GLU A 349 7.29 5.15 5.30
C GLU A 349 6.39 6.37 5.13
N VAL A 350 6.21 6.77 3.88
CA VAL A 350 5.31 7.85 3.48
C VAL A 350 4.27 7.28 2.52
N ARG A 351 3.00 7.32 2.92
CA ARG A 351 1.86 6.91 2.11
C ARG A 351 1.05 8.12 1.69
N VAL A 352 0.84 8.26 0.39
CA VAL A 352 0.02 9.30 -0.23
C VAL A 352 -1.18 8.66 -0.90
N ASN A 353 -2.38 9.03 -0.45
CA ASN A 353 -3.64 8.54 -1.00
C ASN A 353 -4.42 9.71 -1.60
N ASN A 354 -4.83 9.57 -2.85
CA ASN A 354 -5.76 10.51 -3.47
C ASN A 354 -7.13 10.49 -2.75
N VAL A 355 -7.81 11.63 -2.64
CA VAL A 355 -9.12 11.73 -1.98
C VAL A 355 -10.26 11.66 -2.99
N THR A 356 -10.09 12.30 -4.15
CA THR A 356 -11.12 12.37 -5.19
C THR A 356 -11.01 11.20 -6.17
N ARG A 357 -12.00 10.32 -6.16
CA ARG A 357 -12.07 9.17 -7.08
C ARG A 357 -12.15 9.63 -8.54
N GLY A 358 -11.35 9.02 -9.42
CA GLY A 358 -11.33 9.26 -10.86
C GLY A 358 -10.36 10.35 -11.32
N ASN A 359 -9.70 11.07 -10.39
CA ASN A 359 -8.63 12.00 -10.77
C ASN A 359 -7.40 11.21 -11.24
N ASN A 360 -6.76 11.67 -12.31
CA ASN A 360 -5.42 11.21 -12.65
C ASN A 360 -4.40 11.83 -11.69
N TYR A 361 -3.44 11.03 -11.24
CA TYR A 361 -2.44 11.44 -10.26
C TYR A 361 -1.06 11.57 -10.92
N GLU A 362 -0.55 12.79 -11.00
CA GLU A 362 0.79 13.07 -11.55
C GLU A 362 1.86 12.89 -10.47
N LEU A 363 2.79 11.96 -10.65
CA LEU A 363 3.90 11.71 -9.74
C LEU A 363 5.12 12.56 -10.10
N ALA A 364 5.71 13.17 -9.07
CA ALA A 364 6.88 14.06 -9.14
C ALA A 364 6.66 15.31 -10.02
N ASP A 365 5.45 15.82 -10.12
CA ASP A 365 5.09 16.94 -10.99
C ASP A 365 5.86 18.25 -10.67
N LYS A 366 6.43 18.87 -11.71
CA LYS A 366 7.18 20.13 -11.64
C LYS A 366 6.31 21.37 -11.77
N SER A 367 5.13 21.21 -12.34
CA SER A 367 4.31 22.31 -12.82
C SER A 367 3.28 22.78 -11.79
N THR A 368 2.75 21.85 -10.98
CA THR A 368 1.70 22.16 -10.01
C THR A 368 2.27 22.70 -8.70
N ASN A 369 1.68 23.79 -8.25
CA ASN A 369 1.84 24.42 -6.94
C ASN A 369 0.48 24.90 -6.45
N LYS A 370 0.42 25.40 -5.22
CA LYS A 370 -0.85 25.75 -4.57
C LYS A 370 -1.66 26.85 -5.28
N ASN A 371 -1.04 27.60 -6.19
CA ASN A 371 -1.67 28.70 -6.92
C ASN A 371 -2.18 28.31 -8.31
N ASN A 372 -1.88 27.10 -8.81
CA ASN A 372 -2.25 26.66 -10.16
C ASN A 372 -2.79 25.22 -10.23
N ILE A 373 -3.37 24.74 -9.11
CA ILE A 373 -4.06 23.45 -9.05
C ILE A 373 -5.16 23.40 -10.11
N LYS A 374 -5.19 22.32 -10.89
CA LYS A 374 -6.15 22.08 -11.95
C LYS A 374 -7.26 21.16 -11.44
N ALA A 375 -8.50 21.53 -11.71
CA ALA A 375 -9.65 20.70 -11.34
C ALA A 375 -9.59 19.32 -12.02
N GLY A 376 -9.86 18.26 -11.26
CA GLY A 376 -9.89 16.89 -11.80
C GLY A 376 -8.53 16.23 -11.97
N HIS A 377 -7.46 16.87 -11.50
CA HIS A 377 -6.10 16.34 -11.51
C HIS A 377 -5.54 16.35 -10.09
N GLY A 378 -4.98 15.23 -9.67
CA GLY A 378 -4.14 15.16 -8.49
C GLY A 378 -2.67 15.32 -8.85
N SER A 379 -1.86 15.83 -7.93
CA SER A 379 -0.42 15.99 -8.14
C SER A 379 0.40 15.72 -6.87
N ILE A 380 1.48 14.96 -7.00
CA ILE A 380 2.54 14.88 -6.01
C ILE A 380 3.73 15.63 -6.60
N SER A 381 4.08 16.77 -6.01
CA SER A 381 5.16 17.63 -6.52
C SER A 381 6.52 16.93 -6.52
N GLU A 382 7.38 17.28 -7.48
CA GLU A 382 8.77 16.80 -7.56
C GLU A 382 9.50 16.98 -6.24
N GLY A 383 9.40 18.17 -5.65
CA GLY A 383 10.12 18.48 -4.43
C GLY A 383 9.68 17.66 -3.22
N PHE A 384 8.43 17.16 -3.21
CA PHE A 384 7.97 16.24 -2.18
C PHE A 384 8.61 14.87 -2.35
N VAL A 385 8.62 14.37 -3.59
CA VAL A 385 9.29 13.11 -3.94
C VAL A 385 10.77 13.18 -3.58
N ASP A 386 11.46 14.27 -3.93
CA ASP A 386 12.87 14.49 -3.58
C ASP A 386 13.11 14.39 -2.06
N ALA A 387 12.25 15.00 -1.24
CA ALA A 387 12.39 14.97 0.21
C ALA A 387 12.25 13.53 0.78
N VAL A 388 11.30 12.75 0.27
CA VAL A 388 11.10 11.34 0.67
C VAL A 388 12.31 10.49 0.23
N VAL A 389 12.75 10.67 -1.01
CA VAL A 389 13.89 9.98 -1.61
C VAL A 389 15.19 10.26 -0.88
N ASN A 390 15.49 11.52 -0.61
CA ASN A 390 16.71 11.93 0.10
C ASN A 390 16.73 11.40 1.54
N SER A 391 15.56 11.16 2.12
CA SER A 391 15.40 10.52 3.42
C SER A 391 15.58 9.00 3.38
N LYS A 392 15.69 8.39 2.18
CA LYS A 392 15.70 6.93 1.95
C LYS A 392 14.44 6.23 2.48
N SER A 393 13.34 6.97 2.53
CA SER A 393 12.03 6.48 2.96
C SER A 393 11.31 5.79 1.82
N LYS A 394 10.53 4.75 2.16
CA LYS A 394 9.61 4.10 1.21
C LYS A 394 8.48 5.07 0.85
N LEU A 395 8.20 5.20 -0.45
CA LEU A 395 7.07 5.96 -0.97
C LEU A 395 5.96 5.01 -1.44
N ILE A 396 4.76 5.19 -0.91
CA ILE A 396 3.56 4.44 -1.30
C ILE A 396 2.54 5.42 -1.86
N VAL A 397 2.13 5.23 -3.10
CA VAL A 397 1.11 6.07 -3.75
C VAL A 397 -0.08 5.21 -4.12
N THR A 398 -1.26 5.63 -3.67
CA THR A 398 -2.51 4.96 -4.00
C THR A 398 -3.48 5.94 -4.65
N ASN A 399 -3.96 5.58 -5.83
CA ASN A 399 -5.01 6.31 -6.53
C ASN A 399 -6.31 5.49 -6.61
N TYR A 400 -7.45 6.16 -6.45
CA TYR A 400 -8.75 5.51 -6.53
C TYR A 400 -9.44 5.93 -7.82
N GLY A 401 -9.66 4.99 -8.74
CA GLY A 401 -10.48 5.22 -9.94
C GLY A 401 -9.80 5.90 -11.15
N GLY A 402 -8.63 6.52 -10.98
CA GLY A 402 -7.90 7.19 -12.06
C GLY A 402 -6.48 6.67 -12.25
N ASP A 403 -5.78 7.20 -13.25
CA ASP A 403 -4.44 6.75 -13.62
C ASP A 403 -3.38 7.31 -12.65
N ILE A 404 -2.24 6.63 -12.55
CA ILE A 404 -1.02 7.21 -11.98
C ILE A 404 -0.05 7.45 -13.15
N ASN A 405 0.36 8.70 -13.33
CA ASN A 405 1.29 9.10 -14.38
C ASN A 405 2.63 9.51 -13.78
N ALA A 406 3.66 8.71 -14.01
CA ALA A 406 5.02 9.01 -13.59
C ALA A 406 5.82 9.58 -14.77
N ASN A 407 5.68 10.90 -14.96
CA ASN A 407 6.21 11.62 -16.13
C ASN A 407 7.64 12.13 -15.99
N ASN A 408 8.17 12.19 -14.77
CA ASN A 408 9.44 12.85 -14.51
C ASN A 408 10.61 11.89 -14.65
N LYS A 409 11.68 12.38 -15.28
CA LYS A 409 12.91 11.63 -15.52
C LYS A 409 13.81 11.70 -14.29
N SER A 410 14.31 10.54 -13.87
CA SER A 410 15.49 10.39 -13.02
C SER A 410 15.31 10.76 -11.54
N HIS A 411 14.46 10.02 -10.81
CA HIS A 411 14.54 9.94 -9.34
C HIS A 411 15.04 8.57 -8.89
N ASN A 412 15.71 8.56 -7.74
CA ASN A 412 16.12 7.34 -7.04
C ASN A 412 15.11 7.07 -5.92
N TYR A 413 14.02 6.37 -6.23
CA TYR A 413 12.87 6.24 -5.33
C TYR A 413 13.13 5.43 -4.04
N GLY A 414 14.30 4.79 -3.90
CA GLY A 414 14.49 3.79 -2.85
C GLY A 414 13.48 2.66 -3.05
N ASP A 415 12.50 2.52 -2.16
CA ASP A 415 11.37 1.61 -2.35
C ASP A 415 10.13 2.37 -2.82
N LEU A 416 9.62 2.02 -4.00
CA LEU A 416 8.42 2.62 -4.59
C LEU A 416 7.28 1.61 -4.69
N TYR A 417 6.10 1.99 -4.20
CA TYR A 417 4.87 1.23 -4.39
C TYR A 417 3.80 2.11 -5.04
N LEU A 418 3.30 1.72 -6.21
CA LEU A 418 2.22 2.40 -6.92
C LEU A 418 1.01 1.48 -7.00
N SER A 419 -0.17 1.96 -6.64
CA SER A 419 -1.39 1.18 -6.79
C SER A 419 -2.59 2.00 -7.22
N THR A 420 -3.42 1.41 -8.07
CA THR A 420 -4.68 1.99 -8.52
C THR A 420 -5.82 0.97 -8.54
N THR A 421 -7.01 1.42 -8.14
CA THR A 421 -8.17 0.54 -8.02
C THR A 421 -8.96 0.32 -9.30
N ASP A 422 -8.82 1.18 -10.32
CA ASP A 422 -9.49 1.03 -11.62
C ASP A 422 -8.69 1.61 -12.82
N GLY A 423 -7.76 2.55 -12.59
CA GLY A 423 -6.98 3.21 -13.65
C GLY A 423 -5.71 2.48 -14.01
N ASP A 424 -4.93 3.05 -14.93
CA ASP A 424 -3.65 2.51 -15.39
C ASP A 424 -2.48 3.12 -14.61
N VAL A 425 -1.33 2.43 -14.61
CA VAL A 425 -0.05 3.01 -14.16
C VAL A 425 0.83 3.25 -15.37
N ASN A 426 1.09 4.52 -15.67
CA ASN A 426 1.85 4.96 -16.83
C ASN A 426 3.25 5.44 -16.40
N ILE A 427 4.28 4.74 -16.84
CA ILE A 427 5.70 5.01 -16.56
C ILE A 427 6.29 5.69 -17.79
N ASN A 428 6.41 7.01 -17.72
CA ASN A 428 6.78 7.86 -18.86
C ASN A 428 8.17 8.52 -18.70
N GLY A 429 8.78 8.41 -17.51
CA GLY A 429 10.15 8.85 -17.24
C GLY A 429 11.00 7.74 -16.63
N ASP A 430 12.32 7.92 -16.69
CA ASP A 430 13.28 6.98 -16.10
C ASP A 430 13.08 6.84 -14.58
N MET A 431 13.07 5.60 -14.10
CA MET A 431 12.93 5.24 -12.69
C MET A 431 14.16 4.48 -12.22
N SER A 432 14.69 4.86 -11.06
CA SER A 432 15.74 4.11 -10.37
C SER A 432 15.44 3.94 -8.89
N GLY A 433 16.04 2.95 -8.24
CA GLY A 433 15.74 2.67 -6.83
C GLY A 433 16.34 1.36 -6.32
N ASN A 434 15.85 0.94 -5.16
CA ASN A 434 16.06 -0.39 -4.60
C ASN A 434 15.02 -1.36 -5.13
N ASN A 435 13.73 -1.09 -4.85
CA ASN A 435 12.61 -1.94 -5.24
C ASN A 435 11.48 -1.12 -5.87
N MET A 436 10.80 -1.71 -6.85
CA MET A 436 9.57 -1.16 -7.42
C MET A 436 8.46 -2.20 -7.44
N TYR A 437 7.30 -1.80 -6.91
CA TYR A 437 6.09 -2.60 -6.89
C TYR A 437 4.95 -1.80 -7.52
N VAL A 438 4.24 -2.41 -8.47
CA VAL A 438 3.05 -1.84 -9.09
C VAL A 438 1.91 -2.83 -9.00
N ASP A 439 0.75 -2.37 -8.50
CA ASP A 439 -0.49 -3.14 -8.48
C ASP A 439 -1.62 -2.32 -9.13
N SER A 440 -1.95 -2.67 -10.37
CA SER A 440 -2.92 -1.95 -11.18
C SER A 440 -4.13 -2.82 -11.52
N ARG A 441 -5.34 -2.37 -11.18
CA ARG A 441 -6.57 -2.95 -11.76
C ARG A 441 -6.80 -2.55 -13.22
N GLY A 442 -6.08 -1.53 -13.70
CA GLY A 442 -5.94 -1.23 -15.12
C GLY A 442 -4.69 -1.88 -15.70
N GLY A 443 -4.13 -1.26 -16.74
CA GLY A 443 -2.87 -1.62 -17.37
C GLY A 443 -1.64 -1.10 -16.62
N VAL A 444 -0.47 -1.61 -16.99
CA VAL A 444 0.83 -1.01 -16.65
C VAL A 444 1.58 -0.73 -17.95
N ASN A 445 1.81 0.55 -18.22
CA ASN A 445 2.32 1.02 -19.51
C ASN A 445 3.65 1.74 -19.32
N GLN A 446 4.74 1.14 -19.79
CA GLN A 446 6.04 1.80 -19.89
C GLN A 446 6.20 2.42 -21.28
N SER A 447 6.49 3.71 -21.32
CA SER A 447 6.77 4.43 -22.56
C SER A 447 8.17 4.12 -23.10
N SER A 448 8.37 4.36 -24.39
CA SER A 448 9.72 4.37 -24.98
C SER A 448 10.53 5.54 -24.42
N GLY A 449 11.79 5.32 -24.06
CA GLY A 449 12.66 6.31 -23.42
C GLY A 449 12.49 6.40 -21.90
N ALA A 450 11.78 5.47 -21.26
CA ALA A 450 11.49 5.45 -19.82
C ALA A 450 12.03 4.18 -19.16
N LYS A 451 13.33 4.15 -18.88
CA LYS A 451 14.01 2.96 -18.33
C LYS A 451 13.65 2.73 -16.86
N ILE A 452 13.53 1.47 -16.46
CA ILE A 452 13.38 1.08 -15.05
C ILE A 452 14.66 0.37 -14.61
N ASN A 453 15.36 0.90 -13.61
CA ASN A 453 16.61 0.34 -13.10
C ASN A 453 16.61 0.23 -11.58
N MET A 454 16.29 -0.97 -11.07
CA MET A 454 16.21 -1.25 -9.64
C MET A 454 17.35 -2.16 -9.20
N LYS A 455 17.90 -1.91 -8.01
CA LYS A 455 19.01 -2.72 -7.48
C LYS A 455 18.58 -4.13 -7.06
N GLU A 456 17.33 -4.30 -6.66
CA GLU A 456 16.80 -5.55 -6.11
C GLU A 456 15.67 -6.05 -7.00
N ASP A 457 14.42 -5.69 -6.69
CA ASP A 457 13.24 -6.25 -7.34
C ASP A 457 12.45 -5.24 -8.17
N VAL A 458 11.89 -5.73 -9.28
CA VAL A 458 10.79 -5.09 -10.00
C VAL A 458 9.63 -6.07 -10.06
N ASN A 459 8.48 -5.69 -9.51
CA ASN A 459 7.25 -6.47 -9.58
C ASN A 459 6.12 -5.60 -10.15
N LEU A 460 5.71 -5.90 -11.38
CA LEU A 460 4.61 -5.23 -12.06
C LEU A 460 3.43 -6.20 -12.16
N HIS A 461 2.35 -5.90 -11.45
CA HIS A 461 1.10 -6.64 -11.51
C HIS A 461 0.00 -5.81 -12.17
N SER A 462 -0.75 -6.43 -13.09
CA SER A 462 -1.84 -5.80 -13.83
C SER A 462 -3.02 -6.75 -14.07
N TRP A 463 -4.23 -6.24 -13.90
CA TRP A 463 -5.45 -6.95 -14.29
C TRP A 463 -5.78 -6.82 -15.79
N LYS A 464 -5.12 -5.87 -16.47
CA LYS A 464 -5.16 -5.71 -17.93
C LYS A 464 -3.77 -5.98 -18.48
N ASP A 465 -3.38 -5.33 -19.57
CA ASP A 465 -2.11 -5.57 -20.24
C ASP A 465 -0.93 -4.93 -19.49
N ILE A 466 0.24 -5.56 -19.61
CA ILE A 466 1.53 -4.93 -19.32
C ILE A 466 2.22 -4.65 -20.65
N SER A 467 2.52 -3.37 -20.93
CA SER A 467 3.30 -2.95 -22.09
C SER A 467 4.67 -2.44 -21.66
N MET A 468 5.72 -3.17 -22.06
CA MET A 468 7.12 -2.81 -21.81
C MET A 468 7.69 -2.11 -23.04
N GLY A 469 7.89 -0.79 -22.93
CA GLY A 469 8.34 0.07 -24.03
C GLY A 469 9.83 0.38 -24.05
N ASP A 470 10.57 0.08 -22.98
CA ASP A 470 12.01 0.29 -22.86
C ASP A 470 12.60 -0.72 -21.86
N ASP A 471 13.89 -0.59 -21.55
CA ASP A 471 14.62 -1.50 -20.68
C ASP A 471 14.04 -1.54 -19.26
N ILE A 472 13.97 -2.76 -18.72
CA ILE A 472 13.71 -3.03 -17.31
C ILE A 472 14.87 -3.89 -16.78
N THR A 473 15.62 -3.33 -15.84
CA THR A 473 16.73 -4.00 -15.15
C THR A 473 16.41 -4.10 -13.66
N ALA A 474 16.52 -5.29 -13.10
CA ALA A 474 16.45 -5.58 -11.68
C ALA A 474 17.70 -6.37 -11.27
N GLY A 475 18.32 -6.08 -10.13
CA GLY A 475 19.54 -6.81 -9.73
C GLY A 475 19.26 -8.25 -9.31
N ARG A 476 18.09 -8.51 -8.70
CA ARG A 476 17.69 -9.84 -8.21
C ARG A 476 16.52 -10.41 -9.02
N SER A 477 15.32 -9.87 -8.89
CA SER A 477 14.15 -10.44 -9.58
C SER A 477 13.32 -9.45 -10.36
N LEU A 478 12.87 -9.87 -11.55
CA LEU A 478 11.91 -9.17 -12.37
C LEU A 478 10.67 -10.05 -12.54
N THR A 479 9.55 -9.60 -11.99
CA THR A 479 8.24 -10.24 -12.16
C THR A 479 7.30 -9.34 -12.93
N LEU A 480 6.80 -9.83 -14.06
CA LEU A 480 5.80 -9.16 -14.90
C LEU A 480 4.57 -10.06 -14.96
N ALA A 481 3.51 -9.70 -14.24
CA ALA A 481 2.33 -10.54 -14.06
C ALA A 481 1.05 -9.84 -14.50
N THR A 482 0.41 -10.37 -15.53
CA THR A 482 -0.83 -9.82 -16.11
C THR A 482 -1.91 -10.89 -16.26
N GLU A 483 -3.17 -10.49 -16.06
CA GLU A 483 -4.34 -11.34 -16.37
C GLU A 483 -4.69 -11.36 -17.87
N LYS A 484 -4.04 -10.50 -18.67
CA LYS A 484 -4.24 -10.33 -20.11
C LYS A 484 -2.92 -10.50 -20.86
N ASN A 485 -2.43 -9.50 -21.57
CA ASN A 485 -1.28 -9.67 -22.46
C ASN A 485 -0.05 -8.98 -21.86
N PHE A 486 1.09 -9.68 -21.88
CA PHE A 486 2.39 -9.04 -21.70
C PHE A 486 3.00 -8.77 -23.08
N ILE A 487 3.32 -7.51 -23.35
CA ILE A 487 3.82 -7.05 -24.64
C ILE A 487 5.16 -6.36 -24.41
N GLN A 488 6.26 -7.04 -24.75
CA GLN A 488 7.60 -6.46 -24.81
C GLN A 488 7.84 -5.92 -26.22
N LYS A 489 8.04 -4.61 -26.35
CA LYS A 489 8.25 -3.96 -27.65
C LYS A 489 9.66 -4.20 -28.20
N THR A 490 9.79 -4.07 -29.51
CA THR A 490 11.08 -4.18 -30.22
C THR A 490 12.15 -3.27 -29.62
N GLY A 491 13.32 -3.84 -29.33
CA GLY A 491 14.47 -3.13 -28.78
C GLY A 491 14.48 -2.97 -27.26
N ALA A 492 13.38 -3.24 -26.56
CA ALA A 492 13.33 -3.20 -25.09
C ALA A 492 14.03 -4.42 -24.47
N LYS A 493 14.80 -4.24 -23.40
CA LYS A 493 15.55 -5.33 -22.75
C LYS A 493 15.09 -5.61 -21.33
N ALA A 494 14.80 -6.87 -21.03
CA ALA A 494 14.49 -7.37 -19.69
C ALA A 494 15.72 -8.09 -19.12
N SER A 495 16.22 -7.63 -17.97
CA SER A 495 17.38 -8.25 -17.32
C SER A 495 17.24 -8.34 -15.80
N ALA A 496 17.48 -9.54 -15.27
CA ALA A 496 17.59 -9.83 -13.84
C ALA A 496 18.36 -11.14 -13.60
N GLU A 497 18.62 -11.50 -12.34
CA GLU A 497 19.09 -12.85 -12.01
C GLU A 497 18.00 -13.90 -12.24
N ASP A 498 16.76 -13.54 -11.86
CA ASP A 498 15.55 -14.33 -12.07
C ASP A 498 14.46 -13.48 -12.77
N ILE A 499 13.92 -13.97 -13.88
CA ILE A 499 12.80 -13.34 -14.59
C ILE A 499 11.59 -14.28 -14.55
N SER A 500 10.44 -13.75 -14.16
CA SER A 500 9.16 -14.47 -14.18
C SER A 500 8.11 -13.68 -14.95
N LEU A 501 7.57 -14.30 -16.01
CA LEU A 501 6.57 -13.71 -16.90
C LEU A 501 5.26 -14.49 -16.78
N TYR A 502 4.18 -13.78 -16.46
CA TYR A 502 2.83 -14.36 -16.35
C TYR A 502 1.85 -13.58 -17.22
N GLY A 503 1.04 -14.30 -18.00
CA GLY A 503 0.07 -13.67 -18.90
C GLY A 503 -0.96 -14.66 -19.46
N LYS A 504 -2.04 -14.15 -20.03
CA LYS A 504 -2.81 -14.92 -21.02
C LYS A 504 -1.99 -15.12 -22.27
N ASN A 505 -1.56 -14.04 -22.92
CA ASN A 505 -0.64 -14.10 -24.06
C ASN A 505 0.64 -13.32 -23.76
N ILE A 506 1.75 -13.77 -24.34
CA ILE A 506 3.05 -13.14 -24.17
C ILE A 506 3.66 -12.88 -25.55
N THR A 507 4.04 -11.64 -25.81
CA THR A 507 4.79 -11.25 -27.01
C THR A 507 6.15 -10.71 -26.60
N LEU A 508 7.21 -11.37 -27.07
CA LEU A 508 8.60 -11.01 -26.80
C LEU A 508 9.26 -10.48 -28.09
N ASP A 509 9.10 -9.19 -28.39
CA ASP A 509 9.78 -8.56 -29.52
C ASP A 509 11.13 -7.93 -29.13
N GLY A 510 11.47 -7.94 -27.84
CA GLY A 510 12.73 -7.44 -27.27
C GLY A 510 13.61 -8.54 -26.66
N ASP A 511 14.72 -8.16 -26.04
CA ASP A 511 15.67 -9.13 -25.47
C ASP A 511 15.30 -9.52 -24.04
N VAL A 512 15.48 -10.79 -23.69
CA VAL A 512 15.34 -11.31 -22.33
C VAL A 512 16.66 -11.98 -21.94
N SER A 513 17.32 -11.49 -20.89
CA SER A 513 18.57 -12.05 -20.39
C SER A 513 18.54 -12.28 -18.89
N SER A 514 18.69 -13.54 -18.49
CA SER A 514 18.62 -13.94 -17.08
C SER A 514 19.33 -15.26 -16.86
N ARG A 515 19.67 -15.62 -15.61
CA ARG A 515 20.10 -17.00 -15.32
C ARG A 515 18.91 -17.95 -15.39
N ASN A 516 17.78 -17.53 -14.84
CA ASN A 516 16.54 -18.30 -14.83
C ASN A 516 15.40 -17.48 -15.41
N VAL A 517 14.65 -18.08 -16.33
CA VAL A 517 13.44 -17.50 -16.90
C VAL A 517 12.29 -18.46 -16.66
N THR A 518 11.25 -17.99 -15.99
CA THR A 518 9.97 -18.72 -15.87
C THR A 518 8.93 -18.02 -16.72
N ILE A 519 8.26 -18.76 -17.59
CA ILE A 519 7.15 -18.27 -18.40
C ILE A 519 5.94 -19.14 -18.10
N ASN A 520 4.86 -18.52 -17.63
CA ASN A 520 3.62 -19.21 -17.34
C ASN A 520 2.46 -18.47 -18.01
N LEU A 521 1.73 -19.18 -18.87
CA LEU A 521 0.67 -18.56 -19.65
C LEU A 521 -0.49 -19.51 -19.91
N THR A 522 -1.63 -18.95 -20.29
CA THR A 522 -2.86 -19.71 -20.59
C THR A 522 -3.26 -19.70 -22.07
N GLY A 523 -2.70 -18.78 -22.86
CA GLY A 523 -2.88 -18.66 -24.30
C GLY A 523 -1.61 -19.03 -25.05
N ASN A 524 -1.01 -18.06 -25.75
CA ASN A 524 0.16 -18.29 -26.59
C ASN A 524 1.34 -17.37 -26.27
N LEU A 525 2.56 -17.86 -26.48
CA LEU A 525 3.76 -17.05 -26.60
C LEU A 525 4.19 -16.90 -28.06
N THR A 526 4.56 -15.67 -28.43
CA THR A 526 5.17 -15.34 -29.72
C THR A 526 6.45 -14.56 -29.51
N GLN A 527 7.41 -14.75 -30.41
CA GLN A 527 8.71 -14.10 -30.38
C GLN A 527 8.94 -13.30 -31.67
N GLY A 528 9.59 -12.14 -31.55
CA GLY A 528 9.98 -11.32 -32.69
C GLY A 528 11.21 -11.85 -33.42
N LYS A 529 11.45 -11.42 -34.66
CA LYS A 529 12.62 -11.88 -35.44
C LYS A 529 13.97 -11.37 -34.92
N THR A 530 13.96 -10.24 -34.23
CA THR A 530 15.16 -9.57 -33.73
C THR A 530 15.33 -9.70 -32.23
N SER A 531 14.39 -10.35 -31.54
CA SER A 531 14.46 -10.60 -30.10
C SER A 531 15.36 -11.78 -29.78
N SER A 532 15.88 -11.78 -28.56
CA SER A 532 16.62 -12.91 -28.03
C SER A 532 16.15 -13.38 -26.66
N ILE A 533 16.32 -14.68 -26.38
CA ILE A 533 16.23 -15.23 -25.02
C ILE A 533 17.56 -15.89 -24.69
N ASN A 534 18.26 -15.33 -23.70
CA ASN A 534 19.53 -15.87 -23.20
C ASN A 534 19.36 -16.30 -21.75
N THR A 535 19.37 -17.61 -21.50
CA THR A 535 19.16 -18.17 -20.15
C THR A 535 19.79 -19.55 -19.96
N ASP A 536 20.23 -19.82 -18.73
CA ASP A 536 20.69 -21.16 -18.35
C ASP A 536 19.49 -22.11 -18.18
N ASN A 537 18.40 -21.61 -17.61
CA ASN A 537 17.21 -22.40 -17.30
C ASN A 537 15.95 -21.67 -17.77
N LEU A 538 15.25 -22.24 -18.74
CA LEU A 538 13.90 -21.85 -19.12
C LEU A 538 12.89 -22.83 -18.50
N LYS A 539 11.99 -22.32 -17.67
CA LYS A 539 10.88 -23.10 -17.09
C LYS A 539 9.57 -22.68 -17.75
N LEU A 540 8.91 -23.64 -18.38
CA LEU A 540 7.60 -23.47 -18.98
C LEU A 540 6.53 -23.94 -17.98
N GLY A 541 5.54 -23.08 -17.71
CA GLY A 541 4.51 -23.31 -16.71
C GLY A 541 3.11 -23.35 -17.30
N GLY A 542 2.40 -24.45 -17.05
CA GLY A 542 0.95 -24.45 -16.90
C GLY A 542 0.62 -25.20 -15.61
N SER A 543 -0.41 -24.77 -14.88
CA SER A 543 -0.83 -25.44 -13.64
C SER A 543 -1.40 -26.83 -13.97
N GLY A 544 -0.71 -27.89 -13.52
CA GLY A 544 -1.22 -29.26 -13.57
C GLY A 544 -0.87 -30.06 -14.83
N TYR A 545 -1.48 -31.25 -14.92
CA TYR A 545 -1.23 -32.27 -15.96
C TYR A 545 -1.80 -31.89 -17.35
N THR A 546 -2.38 -30.70 -17.52
CA THR A 546 -3.14 -30.29 -18.72
C THR A 546 -2.74 -28.89 -19.22
N SER A 547 -1.45 -28.55 -19.23
CA SER A 547 -0.98 -27.29 -19.83
C SER A 547 -1.19 -27.34 -21.35
N TYR A 548 -2.07 -26.48 -21.88
CA TYR A 548 -2.38 -26.33 -23.32
C TYR A 548 -1.70 -25.11 -23.97
N ALA A 549 -0.81 -24.44 -23.26
CA ALA A 549 -0.16 -23.23 -23.70
C ALA A 549 0.86 -23.50 -24.81
N ASP A 550 0.75 -22.81 -25.94
CA ASP A 550 1.70 -22.95 -27.05
C ASP A 550 2.82 -21.90 -26.96
N TYR A 551 4.06 -22.34 -27.17
CA TYR A 551 5.26 -21.50 -27.12
C TYR A 551 5.94 -21.49 -28.49
N ASP A 552 5.85 -20.36 -29.20
CA ASP A 552 6.57 -20.15 -30.47
C ASP A 552 7.78 -19.23 -30.29
N LEU A 553 8.94 -19.87 -30.24
CA LEU A 553 10.28 -19.30 -30.12
C LEU A 553 11.12 -19.57 -31.38
N MET A 554 10.48 -19.77 -32.54
CA MET A 554 11.21 -20.00 -33.79
C MET A 554 11.74 -18.71 -34.44
N ALA A 555 11.06 -17.58 -34.25
CA ALA A 555 11.41 -16.39 -35.03
C ALA A 555 12.73 -15.74 -34.56
N GLY A 556 13.02 -15.79 -33.26
CA GLY A 556 14.13 -15.06 -32.65
C GLY A 556 15.40 -15.89 -32.44
N HIS A 557 16.33 -15.31 -31.69
CA HIS A 557 17.65 -15.87 -31.39
C HIS A 557 17.68 -16.40 -29.96
N ASN A 558 17.76 -17.72 -29.76
CA ASN A 558 17.74 -18.27 -28.41
C ASN A 558 19.04 -18.96 -28.05
N ASN A 559 19.54 -18.66 -26.86
CA ASN A 559 20.66 -19.33 -26.20
C ASN A 559 20.15 -19.86 -24.87
N ILE A 560 19.46 -20.99 -24.93
CA ILE A 560 18.84 -21.66 -23.79
C ILE A 560 19.61 -22.95 -23.53
N LYS A 561 20.20 -23.07 -22.33
CA LYS A 561 20.94 -24.30 -21.99
C LYS A 561 20.03 -25.46 -21.58
N SER A 562 18.92 -25.15 -20.89
CA SER A 562 17.97 -26.18 -20.48
C SER A 562 16.52 -25.70 -20.43
N ILE A 563 15.60 -26.60 -20.74
CA ILE A 563 14.15 -26.41 -20.64
C ILE A 563 13.55 -27.43 -19.68
N SER A 564 12.63 -26.97 -18.84
CA SER A 564 11.85 -27.81 -17.92
C SER A 564 10.38 -27.40 -17.90
N GLY A 565 9.51 -28.29 -17.42
CA GLY A 565 8.08 -28.02 -17.22
C GLY A 565 7.18 -28.53 -18.36
N ASN A 566 5.96 -27.99 -18.43
CA ASN A 566 4.90 -28.53 -19.28
C ASN A 566 4.38 -27.48 -20.26
N ALA A 567 4.16 -27.86 -21.51
CA ALA A 567 3.58 -27.03 -22.55
C ALA A 567 2.52 -27.78 -23.38
N GLY A 568 1.68 -27.02 -24.08
CA GLY A 568 0.88 -27.49 -25.21
C GLY A 568 1.83 -27.95 -26.31
N SER A 569 2.24 -26.98 -27.13
CA SER A 569 3.29 -27.14 -28.14
C SER A 569 4.52 -26.28 -27.81
N LEU A 570 5.68 -26.73 -28.24
CA LEU A 570 6.92 -25.94 -28.24
C LEU A 570 7.54 -25.92 -29.63
N ARG A 571 7.75 -24.73 -30.19
CA ARG A 571 8.53 -24.51 -31.41
C ARG A 571 9.73 -23.65 -31.05
N LEU A 572 10.95 -24.15 -31.25
CA LEU A 572 12.17 -23.51 -30.78
C LEU A 572 13.28 -23.55 -31.82
N SER A 573 13.93 -22.41 -32.07
CA SER A 573 15.29 -22.36 -32.64
C SER A 573 16.29 -22.00 -31.56
N ASN A 574 17.39 -22.75 -31.43
CA ASN A 574 18.37 -22.56 -30.38
C ASN A 574 19.81 -22.65 -30.91
N GLU A 575 20.63 -21.66 -30.57
CA GLU A 575 22.00 -21.48 -31.07
C GLU A 575 23.05 -22.22 -30.21
N SER A 576 22.66 -22.69 -29.03
CA SER A 576 23.50 -23.41 -28.08
C SER A 576 23.15 -24.89 -27.98
N ASP A 577 23.94 -25.64 -27.20
CA ASP A 577 23.48 -26.94 -26.70
C ASP A 577 22.23 -26.72 -25.84
N ILE A 578 21.24 -27.60 -26.00
CA ILE A 578 19.97 -27.55 -25.27
C ILE A 578 19.64 -28.92 -24.67
N GLU A 579 19.26 -28.92 -23.40
CA GLU A 579 18.71 -30.08 -22.70
C GLU A 579 17.23 -29.88 -22.35
N LEU A 580 16.34 -30.75 -22.85
CA LEU A 580 15.01 -30.93 -22.29
C LEU A 580 15.15 -31.82 -21.05
N LYS A 581 15.00 -31.22 -19.87
CA LYS A 581 15.25 -31.90 -18.59
C LYS A 581 14.18 -32.95 -18.28
N SER A 582 14.57 -33.95 -17.47
CA SER A 582 13.67 -35.00 -17.00
C SER A 582 12.32 -34.45 -16.50
N GLY A 583 11.24 -34.96 -17.10
CA GLY A 583 9.88 -34.56 -16.77
C GLY A 583 9.32 -33.43 -17.64
N ALA A 584 10.06 -32.95 -18.64
CA ALA A 584 9.51 -32.09 -19.68
C ALA A 584 8.40 -32.83 -20.46
N ARG A 585 7.22 -32.21 -20.54
CA ARG A 585 6.04 -32.80 -21.20
C ARG A 585 5.40 -31.80 -22.16
N PHE A 586 5.14 -32.26 -23.36
CA PHE A 586 4.45 -31.51 -24.42
C PHE A 586 3.18 -32.27 -24.76
N SER A 587 2.01 -31.68 -24.54
CA SER A 587 0.74 -32.38 -24.79
C SER A 587 0.41 -32.48 -26.29
N ASN A 588 0.92 -31.53 -27.08
CA ASN A 588 0.79 -31.48 -28.54
C ASN A 588 2.18 -31.63 -29.18
N ASP A 589 2.58 -30.69 -30.04
CA ASP A 589 3.75 -30.83 -30.91
C ASP A 589 5.05 -30.29 -30.29
N LEU A 590 6.16 -30.93 -30.61
CA LEU A 590 7.50 -30.48 -30.27
C LEU A 590 8.31 -30.26 -31.56
N VAL A 591 8.75 -29.04 -31.81
CA VAL A 591 9.62 -28.69 -32.94
C VAL A 591 10.88 -28.01 -32.41
N ILE A 592 12.04 -28.60 -32.65
CA ILE A 592 13.34 -28.04 -32.24
C ILE A 592 14.27 -27.94 -33.46
N LYS A 593 14.83 -26.75 -33.65
CA LYS A 593 15.96 -26.49 -34.55
C LYS A 593 17.15 -26.03 -33.72
N GLY A 594 18.01 -26.96 -33.33
CA GLY A 594 19.23 -26.67 -32.60
C GLY A 594 20.42 -26.55 -33.55
N ASP A 595 21.22 -25.51 -33.41
CA ASP A 595 22.48 -25.36 -34.16
C ASP A 595 23.58 -26.28 -33.62
N LYS A 596 23.44 -26.74 -32.37
CA LYS A 596 24.37 -27.65 -31.68
C LYS A 596 23.67 -28.92 -31.22
N ASN A 597 24.05 -29.46 -30.06
CA ASN A 597 23.49 -30.70 -29.54
C ASN A 597 22.09 -30.46 -28.96
N VAL A 598 21.20 -31.43 -29.18
CA VAL A 598 19.87 -31.46 -28.55
C VAL A 598 19.80 -32.71 -27.69
N LYS A 599 19.65 -32.54 -26.38
CA LYS A 599 19.48 -33.63 -25.42
C LYS A 599 18.03 -33.70 -24.96
N ALA A 600 17.42 -34.88 -25.06
CA ALA A 600 16.12 -35.18 -24.48
C ALA A 600 16.31 -36.12 -23.29
N ASP A 601 16.04 -35.64 -22.08
CA ASP A 601 16.08 -36.42 -20.84
C ASP A 601 14.65 -36.68 -20.36
N LYS A 602 14.23 -37.95 -20.27
CA LYS A 602 12.91 -38.40 -19.84
C LYS A 602 11.76 -37.48 -20.33
N THR A 603 11.71 -37.28 -21.63
CA THR A 603 10.81 -36.32 -22.29
C THR A 603 9.60 -37.05 -22.90
N SER A 604 8.43 -36.43 -22.87
CA SER A 604 7.20 -36.96 -23.46
C SER A 604 6.51 -35.93 -24.36
N VAL A 605 6.05 -36.39 -25.52
CA VAL A 605 5.36 -35.59 -26.54
C VAL A 605 4.07 -36.31 -26.95
N GLY A 606 2.91 -35.68 -26.81
CA GLY A 606 1.61 -36.26 -27.18
C GLY A 606 1.29 -36.16 -28.67
N GLY A 607 1.86 -35.16 -29.36
CA GLY A 607 1.70 -34.92 -30.79
C GLY A 607 2.93 -35.35 -31.61
N VAL A 608 3.25 -34.55 -32.62
CA VAL A 608 4.40 -34.78 -33.50
C VAL A 608 5.66 -34.18 -32.91
N ALA A 609 6.77 -34.93 -32.97
CA ALA A 609 8.09 -34.44 -32.63
C ALA A 609 8.97 -34.31 -33.90
N ASP A 610 9.42 -33.09 -34.22
CA ASP A 610 10.38 -32.80 -35.29
C ASP A 610 11.63 -32.14 -34.68
N ILE A 611 12.74 -32.88 -34.64
CA ILE A 611 13.97 -32.46 -33.97
C ILE A 611 15.13 -32.43 -34.96
N GLN A 612 15.73 -31.26 -35.11
CA GLN A 612 16.93 -31.03 -35.91
C GLN A 612 18.05 -30.58 -34.98
N ALA A 613 19.18 -31.30 -34.99
CA ALA A 613 20.39 -30.96 -34.27
C ALA A 613 21.54 -30.76 -35.26
N GLY A 614 22.14 -29.57 -35.26
CA GLY A 614 23.37 -29.30 -36.01
C GLY A 614 24.57 -30.07 -35.46
N GLY A 615 24.51 -30.44 -34.17
CA GLY A 615 25.38 -31.40 -33.49
C GLY A 615 24.74 -32.77 -33.35
N ASP A 616 24.82 -33.36 -32.17
CA ASP A 616 24.27 -34.68 -31.84
C ASP A 616 22.88 -34.56 -31.23
N PHE A 617 22.03 -35.54 -31.51
CA PHE A 617 20.81 -35.78 -30.75
C PHE A 617 21.09 -36.86 -29.70
N ILE A 618 20.92 -36.49 -28.43
CA ILE A 618 21.28 -37.33 -27.28
C ILE A 618 20.00 -37.68 -26.52
N VAL A 619 19.73 -38.97 -26.32
CA VAL A 619 18.60 -39.42 -25.50
C VAL A 619 19.10 -39.91 -24.15
N SER A 620 18.43 -39.51 -23.08
CA SER A 620 18.71 -39.93 -21.70
C SER A 620 17.40 -40.32 -21.02
N ASN A 621 17.37 -41.45 -20.30
CA ASN A 621 16.18 -41.92 -19.57
C ASN A 621 14.87 -42.07 -20.38
N GLY A 622 14.94 -42.03 -21.71
CA GLY A 622 13.84 -42.26 -22.64
C GLY A 622 13.24 -40.99 -23.27
N LEU A 623 12.80 -41.12 -24.52
CA LEU A 623 11.89 -40.20 -25.21
C LEU A 623 10.63 -40.95 -25.63
N SER A 624 9.45 -40.45 -25.22
CA SER A 624 8.15 -41.02 -25.62
C SER A 624 7.39 -40.05 -26.53
N VAL A 625 6.87 -40.54 -27.66
CA VAL A 625 6.11 -39.75 -28.63
C VAL A 625 4.84 -40.49 -29.03
N ASP A 626 3.66 -39.96 -28.69
CA ASP A 626 2.37 -40.59 -29.03
C ASP A 626 1.96 -40.32 -30.49
N GLY A 627 2.53 -39.29 -31.12
CA GLY A 627 2.42 -39.05 -32.56
C GLY A 627 3.56 -39.67 -33.36
N SER A 628 4.05 -38.94 -34.35
CA SER A 628 5.20 -39.36 -35.17
C SER A 628 6.46 -38.60 -34.76
N LEU A 629 7.63 -39.22 -34.93
CA LEU A 629 8.94 -38.67 -34.61
C LEU A 629 9.79 -38.54 -35.88
N THR A 630 10.35 -37.37 -36.11
CA THR A 630 11.42 -37.14 -37.08
C THR A 630 12.63 -36.55 -36.36
N VAL A 631 13.81 -37.14 -36.59
CA VAL A 631 15.08 -36.64 -36.05
C VAL A 631 16.12 -36.54 -37.16
N GLN A 632 16.82 -35.41 -37.22
CA GLN A 632 17.98 -35.19 -38.07
C GLN A 632 19.15 -34.68 -37.23
N ALA A 633 20.29 -35.38 -37.24
CA ALA A 633 21.46 -35.01 -36.43
C ALA A 633 22.79 -35.47 -37.06
N ASN A 634 23.93 -35.02 -36.53
CA ASN A 634 25.24 -35.57 -36.87
C ASN A 634 25.37 -37.01 -36.37
N ASN A 635 25.08 -37.23 -35.08
CA ASN A 635 24.90 -38.55 -34.48
C ASN A 635 23.56 -38.59 -33.72
N ILE A 636 22.95 -39.77 -33.65
CA ILE A 636 21.80 -40.05 -32.79
C ILE A 636 22.28 -41.09 -31.77
N ILE A 637 22.42 -40.70 -30.51
CA ILE A 637 23.06 -41.53 -29.48
C ILE A 637 22.26 -41.58 -28.18
N GLU A 638 22.42 -42.67 -27.44
CA GLU A 638 21.97 -42.78 -26.06
C GLU A 638 23.10 -42.41 -25.09
N SER A 639 22.76 -41.66 -24.05
CA SER A 639 23.68 -41.29 -22.98
C SER A 639 24.16 -42.53 -22.23
N GLN A 640 25.48 -42.63 -21.98
CA GLN A 640 26.06 -43.76 -21.25
C GLN A 640 25.75 -43.72 -19.75
N ASP A 641 25.41 -42.55 -19.21
CA ASP A 641 25.26 -42.31 -17.78
C ASP A 641 23.82 -42.56 -17.28
N SER A 642 22.88 -42.83 -18.17
CA SER A 642 21.44 -42.82 -17.84
C SER A 642 20.60 -43.63 -18.82
N HIS A 643 19.92 -44.67 -18.33
CA HIS A 643 19.06 -45.56 -19.11
C HIS A 643 17.62 -45.52 -18.58
N PRO A 644 16.60 -45.74 -19.44
CA PRO A 644 15.22 -45.84 -18.99
C PRO A 644 15.05 -46.85 -17.85
N ALA A 645 14.29 -46.49 -16.81
CA ALA A 645 14.02 -47.38 -15.69
C ALA A 645 13.29 -48.66 -16.17
N TYR A 646 13.59 -49.80 -15.54
CA TYR A 646 12.97 -51.11 -15.81
C TYR A 646 13.15 -51.67 -17.23
N GLY A 647 14.18 -51.24 -17.96
CA GLY A 647 14.47 -51.77 -19.30
C GLY A 647 13.55 -51.23 -20.40
N GLY A 648 12.95 -50.05 -20.16
CA GLY A 648 12.21 -49.29 -21.18
C GLY A 648 13.08 -48.92 -22.38
N ASP A 649 12.43 -48.53 -23.47
CA ASP A 649 13.12 -48.20 -24.71
C ASP A 649 13.74 -46.80 -24.68
N SER A 650 14.88 -46.64 -25.34
CA SER A 650 15.54 -45.34 -25.49
C SER A 650 14.61 -44.36 -26.19
N ILE A 651 13.89 -44.82 -27.23
CA ILE A 651 12.84 -44.06 -27.90
C ILE A 651 11.61 -44.96 -28.06
N SER A 652 10.44 -44.46 -27.66
CA SER A 652 9.14 -45.12 -27.89
C SER A 652 8.24 -44.19 -28.70
N VAL A 653 7.75 -44.66 -29.84
CA VAL A 653 6.90 -43.89 -30.76
C VAL A 653 5.63 -44.68 -31.08
N GLU A 654 4.46 -44.07 -30.97
CA GLU A 654 3.21 -44.75 -31.32
C GLU A 654 2.92 -44.69 -32.83
N GLY A 655 3.30 -43.60 -33.51
CA GLY A 655 3.25 -43.44 -34.97
C GLY A 655 4.55 -43.79 -35.68
N ASP A 656 4.83 -43.08 -36.78
CA ASP A 656 6.03 -43.29 -37.59
C ASP A 656 7.27 -42.69 -36.91
N ALA A 657 8.41 -43.38 -36.99
CA ALA A 657 9.69 -42.89 -36.51
C ALA A 657 10.73 -42.84 -37.64
N ASN A 658 11.20 -41.64 -37.98
CA ASN A 658 12.21 -41.39 -39.01
C ASN A 658 13.46 -40.78 -38.38
N LEU A 659 14.49 -41.59 -38.16
CA LEU A 659 15.74 -41.18 -37.52
C LEU A 659 16.88 -41.13 -38.53
N THR A 660 17.47 -39.94 -38.73
CA THR A 660 18.52 -39.72 -39.72
C THR A 660 19.76 -39.11 -39.08
N ALA A 661 20.81 -39.92 -38.97
CA ALA A 661 22.13 -39.49 -38.54
C ALA A 661 23.07 -39.34 -39.76
N LYS A 662 23.87 -38.27 -39.82
CA LYS A 662 24.92 -38.14 -40.86
C LYS A 662 26.05 -39.15 -40.68
N ASN A 663 26.33 -39.53 -39.44
CA ASN A 663 27.40 -40.46 -39.06
C ASN A 663 26.81 -41.68 -38.34
N ASN A 664 26.77 -41.69 -37.02
CA ASN A 664 26.39 -42.88 -36.25
C ASN A 664 24.99 -42.76 -35.65
N LEU A 665 24.25 -43.86 -35.69
CA LEU A 665 22.96 -44.02 -35.02
C LEU A 665 23.07 -45.19 -34.03
N THR A 666 23.18 -44.89 -32.74
CA THR A 666 23.50 -45.86 -31.69
C THR A 666 22.57 -45.68 -30.48
N LEU A 667 21.56 -46.54 -30.37
CA LEU A 667 20.58 -46.53 -29.28
C LEU A 667 20.45 -47.94 -28.69
N ASN A 668 20.15 -48.10 -27.40
CA ASN A 668 19.88 -49.41 -26.83
C ASN A 668 18.61 -50.01 -27.45
N SER A 669 17.51 -49.25 -27.47
CA SER A 669 16.34 -49.68 -28.22
C SER A 669 15.39 -48.59 -28.72
N VAL A 670 14.69 -48.91 -29.80
CA VAL A 670 13.61 -48.10 -30.38
C VAL A 670 12.36 -48.97 -30.55
N GLN A 671 11.21 -48.49 -30.09
CA GLN A 671 9.91 -49.10 -30.33
C GLN A 671 9.04 -48.20 -31.23
N THR A 672 8.37 -48.79 -32.21
CA THR A 672 7.28 -48.14 -32.96
C THR A 672 5.99 -48.93 -32.85
N GLY A 673 4.83 -48.27 -32.91
CA GLY A 673 3.54 -48.93 -33.13
C GLY A 673 2.95 -49.70 -31.94
N GLY A 674 2.86 -49.06 -30.77
CA GLY A 674 2.17 -49.65 -29.60
C GLY A 674 0.69 -49.91 -29.88
N TYR A 675 -0.07 -48.87 -30.21
CA TYR A 675 -1.51 -48.91 -30.55
C TYR A 675 -1.82 -48.65 -32.02
N ARG A 676 -0.89 -48.10 -32.81
CA ARG A 676 -1.04 -47.82 -34.26
C ARG A 676 -0.03 -48.63 -35.08
N ASN A 677 -0.24 -48.74 -36.39
CA ASN A 677 0.80 -49.25 -37.31
C ASN A 677 1.76 -48.10 -37.62
N GLY A 678 2.98 -48.15 -37.07
CA GLY A 678 4.01 -47.13 -37.27
C GLY A 678 5.25 -47.70 -37.94
N ASN A 679 5.69 -47.08 -39.02
CA ASN A 679 6.90 -47.42 -39.75
C ASN A 679 8.15 -46.92 -38.99
N LEU A 680 9.25 -47.66 -39.09
CA LEU A 680 10.55 -47.29 -38.52
C LEU A 680 11.59 -47.15 -39.63
N THR A 681 12.07 -45.93 -39.86
CA THR A 681 13.16 -45.65 -40.80
C THR A 681 14.40 -45.20 -40.04
N LEU A 682 15.51 -45.92 -40.22
CA LEU A 682 16.81 -45.64 -39.61
C LEU A 682 17.85 -45.37 -40.71
N ASN A 683 18.40 -44.15 -40.76
CA ASN A 683 19.44 -43.77 -41.70
C ASN A 683 20.73 -43.38 -40.96
N GLY A 684 21.86 -43.96 -41.35
CA GLY A 684 23.18 -43.62 -40.80
C GLY A 684 24.32 -44.32 -41.54
N LYS A 685 25.56 -43.86 -41.40
CA LYS A 685 26.72 -44.62 -41.91
C LYS A 685 26.87 -45.92 -41.15
N ASN A 686 26.76 -45.85 -39.82
CA ASN A 686 26.74 -47.00 -38.92
C ASN A 686 25.45 -46.98 -38.11
N VAL A 687 24.70 -48.09 -38.14
CA VAL A 687 23.44 -48.26 -37.41
C VAL A 687 23.59 -49.41 -36.41
N ASP A 688 23.46 -49.07 -35.13
CA ASP A 688 23.59 -50.00 -34.00
C ASP A 688 22.43 -49.81 -33.00
N VAL A 689 21.27 -50.39 -33.33
CA VAL A 689 20.00 -50.22 -32.60
C VAL A 689 19.26 -51.55 -32.48
N LYS A 690 18.71 -51.85 -31.29
CA LYS A 690 17.72 -52.92 -31.14
C LYS A 690 16.34 -52.34 -31.36
N PHE A 691 15.55 -52.87 -32.28
CA PHE A 691 14.16 -52.45 -32.45
C PHE A 691 13.21 -53.47 -31.83
N LYS A 692 12.11 -52.99 -31.24
CA LYS A 692 11.07 -53.83 -30.61
C LYS A 692 9.70 -53.45 -31.17
N ASN A 693 8.82 -54.43 -31.30
CA ASN A 693 7.39 -54.26 -31.59
C ASN A 693 7.02 -53.40 -32.82
N ALA A 694 7.90 -53.25 -33.81
CA ALA A 694 7.57 -52.51 -35.04
C ALA A 694 6.42 -53.20 -35.78
N LYS A 695 5.20 -52.63 -35.69
CA LYS A 695 4.01 -53.15 -36.37
C LYS A 695 3.91 -52.75 -37.85
N GLY A 696 4.72 -51.77 -38.28
CA GLY A 696 4.85 -51.33 -39.68
C GLY A 696 6.17 -51.78 -40.33
N ASP A 697 6.51 -51.15 -41.46
CA ASP A 697 7.75 -51.44 -42.18
C ASP A 697 8.97 -50.95 -41.40
N VAL A 698 10.04 -51.75 -41.38
CA VAL A 698 11.34 -51.37 -40.82
C VAL A 698 12.35 -51.23 -41.95
N ILE A 699 12.85 -50.01 -42.16
CA ILE A 699 13.82 -49.67 -43.19
C ILE A 699 15.11 -49.23 -42.50
N VAL A 700 16.22 -49.92 -42.80
CA VAL A 700 17.54 -49.58 -42.27
C VAL A 700 18.50 -49.30 -43.42
N ASN A 701 18.95 -48.06 -43.53
CA ASN A 701 19.90 -47.61 -44.55
C ASN A 701 21.23 -47.27 -43.89
N GLY A 702 22.20 -48.19 -43.97
CA GLY A 702 23.53 -48.04 -43.35
C GLY A 702 24.27 -49.36 -43.16
N VAL A 703 25.51 -49.30 -42.66
CA VAL A 703 26.23 -50.48 -42.20
C VAL A 703 25.67 -50.89 -40.83
N VAL A 704 24.96 -52.01 -40.79
CA VAL A 704 24.37 -52.54 -39.55
C VAL A 704 25.44 -53.24 -38.71
N GLN A 705 25.67 -52.74 -37.50
CA GLN A 705 26.49 -53.38 -36.49
C GLN A 705 25.53 -54.08 -35.51
N PRO A 706 25.51 -55.41 -35.41
CA PRO A 706 24.56 -56.08 -34.54
C PRO A 706 24.95 -55.96 -33.06
N LYS A 707 24.14 -55.29 -32.22
CA LYS A 707 24.15 -55.56 -30.77
C LYS A 707 23.77 -57.01 -30.57
N SER A 708 24.62 -57.78 -29.90
CA SER A 708 24.35 -59.18 -29.56
C SER A 708 23.08 -59.32 -28.71
N GLY A 709 21.94 -59.54 -29.36
CA GLY A 709 20.66 -59.89 -28.78
C GLY A 709 20.03 -60.94 -29.68
N LYS A 710 19.86 -62.16 -29.17
CA LYS A 710 19.25 -63.27 -29.91
C LYS A 710 17.88 -62.84 -30.46
N PRO A 711 17.55 -63.17 -31.72
CA PRO A 711 16.17 -63.07 -32.19
C PRO A 711 15.31 -63.99 -31.33
N GLY A 712 14.20 -63.46 -30.77
CA GLY A 712 13.17 -64.30 -30.18
C GLY A 712 12.65 -65.24 -31.25
N GLY A 713 12.92 -66.54 -31.08
CA GLY A 713 12.58 -67.57 -32.05
C GLY A 713 11.07 -67.68 -32.25
N SER A 714 10.69 -67.79 -33.51
CA SER A 714 9.43 -68.36 -33.95
C SER A 714 9.24 -69.75 -33.35
N GLY A 715 8.33 -69.88 -32.40
CA GLY A 715 7.80 -71.17 -31.94
C GLY A 715 6.41 -71.38 -32.52
N GLN A 716 6.33 -72.17 -33.59
CA GLN A 716 5.08 -72.85 -33.97
C GLN A 716 4.61 -73.69 -32.79
N HIS A 717 3.33 -73.61 -32.46
CA HIS A 717 2.60 -74.70 -31.81
C HIS A 717 1.17 -74.71 -32.34
N ASP A 718 0.93 -75.56 -33.34
CA ASP A 718 -0.40 -76.07 -33.68
C ASP A 718 -0.82 -77.08 -32.59
N GLY A 719 -2.12 -77.12 -32.27
CA GLY A 719 -2.67 -78.16 -31.39
C GLY A 719 -4.03 -77.82 -30.79
N TYR A 720 -5.09 -78.22 -31.49
CA TYR A 720 -6.51 -78.18 -31.13
C TYR A 720 -6.91 -78.90 -29.82
N ASN A 721 -8.10 -78.49 -29.32
CA ASN A 721 -9.12 -79.26 -28.59
C ASN A 721 -8.94 -79.54 -27.08
N ASP A 722 -9.95 -79.56 -26.18
CA ASP A 722 -11.40 -79.28 -26.18
C ASP A 722 -11.94 -79.60 -24.75
N TRP A 723 -13.16 -79.14 -24.42
CA TRP A 723 -14.07 -79.49 -23.29
C TRP A 723 -13.82 -79.08 -21.82
N GLY A 724 -14.89 -78.50 -21.23
CA GLY A 724 -15.48 -79.09 -20.02
C GLY A 724 -15.94 -78.13 -18.90
N TRP A 725 -17.19 -77.68 -18.96
CA TRP A 725 -17.95 -77.11 -17.83
C TRP A 725 -18.27 -78.16 -16.75
N GLY A 726 -18.43 -77.74 -15.48
CA GLY A 726 -19.12 -78.58 -14.48
C GLY A 726 -19.06 -78.16 -13.01
N ASN A 727 -20.03 -77.33 -12.59
CA ASN A 727 -20.73 -77.25 -11.29
C ASN A 727 -20.51 -78.47 -10.34
N SER A 728 -20.37 -78.39 -9.00
CA SER A 728 -21.27 -77.80 -7.98
C SER A 728 -20.89 -78.37 -6.59
N GLY A 729 -21.29 -77.74 -5.47
CA GLY A 729 -21.51 -78.47 -4.21
C GLY A 729 -21.01 -77.87 -2.89
N SER A 730 -21.75 -76.87 -2.39
CA SER A 730 -22.11 -76.60 -0.97
C SER A 730 -21.34 -77.20 0.22
N GLY A 731 -21.03 -76.34 1.21
CA GLY A 731 -21.50 -76.59 2.60
C GLY A 731 -20.55 -76.36 3.79
N HIS A 732 -20.74 -75.22 4.47
CA HIS A 732 -20.74 -74.99 5.93
C HIS A 732 -19.47 -74.67 6.77
N SER A 733 -19.60 -73.49 7.42
CA SER A 733 -19.12 -73.00 8.74
C SER A 733 -17.60 -72.90 8.95
N GLY A 734 -17.02 -71.82 9.49
CA GLY A 734 -17.41 -70.54 10.11
C GLY A 734 -16.08 -69.91 10.60
N GLY A 735 -15.89 -68.64 10.95
CA GLY A 735 -16.71 -67.45 11.08
C GLY A 735 -15.76 -66.30 11.51
N TYR A 736 -16.36 -65.13 11.69
CA TYR A 736 -15.88 -63.93 12.39
C TYR A 736 -15.08 -62.86 11.64
N ASN A 737 -15.86 -61.81 11.34
CA ASN A 737 -15.66 -60.39 11.64
C ASN A 737 -14.83 -59.52 10.70
N ASP A 738 -15.55 -59.08 9.67
CA ASP A 738 -15.72 -57.69 9.25
C ASP A 738 -16.03 -56.73 10.43
N PRO A 739 -15.74 -55.41 10.33
CA PRO A 739 -16.68 -54.57 9.59
C PRO A 739 -16.12 -53.44 8.72
N TRP A 740 -16.51 -53.52 7.43
CA TRP A 740 -17.34 -52.56 6.66
C TRP A 740 -16.86 -51.09 6.60
N GLY A 741 -16.83 -50.44 5.43
CA GLY A 741 -17.34 -50.83 4.12
C GLY A 741 -17.37 -49.62 3.19
N ASP A 742 -17.26 -49.92 1.90
CA ASP A 742 -17.60 -49.04 0.77
C ASP A 742 -19.11 -48.67 0.80
N GLY A 743 -19.65 -47.75 0.00
CA GLY A 743 -19.18 -47.22 -1.28
C GLY A 743 -20.24 -46.42 -2.03
N SER A 744 -19.95 -46.26 -3.33
CA SER A 744 -20.83 -46.01 -4.49
C SER A 744 -21.51 -44.64 -4.69
N ASP A 745 -20.99 -43.89 -5.67
CA ASP A 745 -21.62 -43.41 -6.91
C ASP A 745 -23.12 -43.01 -7.00
N ASN A 746 -23.26 -41.75 -7.45
CA ASN A 746 -24.08 -41.25 -8.57
C ASN A 746 -25.55 -40.74 -8.39
N ILE A 747 -25.70 -39.47 -8.84
CA ILE A 747 -26.83 -38.84 -9.58
C ILE A 747 -27.87 -37.99 -8.81
N PHE A 748 -28.16 -36.82 -9.43
CA PHE A 748 -29.24 -35.80 -9.27
C PHE A 748 -29.14 -34.72 -8.15
N ALA A 749 -28.99 -33.46 -8.60
CA ALA A 749 -29.16 -32.20 -7.86
C ALA A 749 -30.66 -31.87 -7.58
N PRO A 750 -31.07 -30.75 -6.93
CA PRO A 750 -30.42 -29.79 -6.00
C PRO A 750 -31.23 -29.61 -4.67
N PRO A 751 -30.82 -28.70 -3.75
CA PRO A 751 -31.83 -27.74 -3.30
C PRO A 751 -31.34 -26.30 -3.03
N LYS A 752 -32.29 -25.39 -3.23
CA LYS A 752 -32.33 -23.98 -2.81
C LYS A 752 -31.94 -23.80 -1.33
N ARG A 753 -31.21 -22.73 -1.02
CA ARG A 753 -31.27 -22.03 0.27
C ARG A 753 -31.29 -20.52 0.04
N GLY A 754 -32.26 -19.86 0.66
CA GLY A 754 -32.33 -18.41 0.81
C GLY A 754 -31.79 -17.94 2.17
N GLY A 755 -31.67 -16.62 2.30
CA GLY A 755 -31.35 -15.85 3.52
C GLY A 755 -29.87 -15.97 3.93
N TRP A 756 -29.06 -14.91 3.93
CA TRP A 756 -29.27 -13.56 4.47
C TRP A 756 -28.64 -12.47 3.62
#